data_AF-I3DWI3-F1
#
_entry.id   AF-I3DWI3-F1
#
_cell.length_a   1.000
_cell.length_b   1.000
_cell.length_c   1.000
_cell.angle_alpha   90.00
_cell.angle_beta   90.00
_cell.angle_gamma   90.00
#
_symmetry.space_group_name_H-M   'P 1'
#
loop_
_entity.id
_entity.type
_entity.pdbx_description
1 polymer ?
#
loop_
_entity_poly.entity_id
_entity_poly.type
_entity_poly.pdbx_seq_one_letter_code
_entity_poly.pdbx_strand_id
1 'polypeptide(L)'
;MIKTIIQQDLPLIEKITALYTFFKENNDLENEQKVKQLAKKWKEKEFSIGFCGHFSAGKSSMINALIGENLLPSSPIPTSANVVKIKSGKDYAKVYFKHGKPRLYPAPYDLDKLKAYAKNGDEIQSIVISHSKANFPEDTVVMDTPGIDSTDDGHHIATESALHLADIIFYVMDYNHVQSELNFLFTKALSEAGKEVYLVINQIDKHREEELSFATFKESVQESFASWGVKPAGIFYTSLKNREHAANQFSMLQNLLKEKISKRHDLLPITIFHSLKKIADDHYAYLAARDEEEIEANKQILEVLTEDEQKNVTEKLEELKKQLDEIDTAASKVKERLLTELNEILRNAYLMPYQTRELAEKYLESLQPDFKVGLFFTKQKTEEARNERLEQFYSDLSKKVKTQLEWHLRELILNSLKNEGVLHPELAEKAQNFAVPFPTELLKSAVKPGARLSGEYVLNYTNEVAELLKKAAKQEIFPLIESFSSFLQVKNADAKSKLQAEFNQLQKFADAKRNLDAIQEKQMSARFAMEGILMGSNEINVDYDTILSLLSFEEEEPEMITDVKDDSSEQNKKRWTAWNKGDSDDSIKQGRLETLSDSNFEKLARKLRLTGEKISSIPGMKKMSGELLRKAERLENQQFTVALFGAFSAGKSSFANALIGTDLLPVSPNPTTAAINKIKPVDKKHPHGTVIVKLKESAALFEEVQRSLHFFGYDVKDFHEGMASIKKIVGKEVVSDAAGKMHFAFLSAFCKGFELFHNRLGEIVRTDLKEFREFVANEEKSCFVEEIEVFIDSPLTREGITLVDTPGADSINARHTGVAFNYIKNSDAILFVTYYNHAFSKADREFLIQLGRVKETFELDKMFFIVNAIDLANNEEEMASVMEYVQDQLVQYGIRRPNLFPVSSLLALKEKTLQLETEESRINVFEKAFYSFICGDLMKIAESSAEADLVRASDLLRGLIASAMEDESAKKQKYEKVKAEKERLLAFLQSQSLDFLTKQLIQEADELVFYIKQRVFFRFGDFFKEAFNPSVLKDDGRNIKKALQTSLEELLESIGFDFAQEMRATSLRIEAFITKILKNFYSALTQELAAKSEEGIAFSQFEAPEFTGIEFHNAFKELDRGMFKKALGQVKNLKSFFEKNEKRFLAEELEGILQELAEKYLQAESSRLKEHYIKLLSLHFDNLLHNLAEQTEEYCNGLMTALGEGIPIDQLKEIEKQMNSFS
;
A
#
# COMPACT_ATOMS: atom_id res chain seq x y z
N MET A 1 -42.61 -17.99 23.79
CA MET A 1 -42.24 -19.03 22.82
C MET A 1 -41.00 -19.80 23.28
N ILE A 2 -39.76 -19.27 23.25
CA ILE A 2 -38.55 -20.05 23.60
C ILE A 2 -38.66 -20.79 24.95
N LYS A 3 -39.03 -20.10 26.04
CA LYS A 3 -39.24 -20.72 27.38
C LYS A 3 -40.33 -21.80 27.45
N THR A 4 -41.13 -21.99 26.41
CA THR A 4 -42.23 -22.96 26.33
C THR A 4 -41.82 -24.24 25.59
N ILE A 5 -40.64 -24.26 24.95
CA ILE A 5 -40.16 -25.38 24.11
C ILE A 5 -39.14 -26.26 24.86
N ILE A 6 -38.50 -25.74 25.90
CA ILE A 6 -37.31 -26.32 26.56
C ILE A 6 -37.67 -27.44 27.57
N GLN A 7 -38.94 -27.76 27.79
CA GLN A 7 -39.36 -28.55 28.97
C GLN A 7 -39.29 -30.09 28.82
N GLN A 8 -38.65 -30.61 27.77
CA GLN A 8 -38.34 -32.04 27.57
C GLN A 8 -37.00 -32.17 26.82
N ASP A 9 -36.16 -33.13 27.19
CA ASP A 9 -34.80 -33.31 26.61
C ASP A 9 -34.76 -34.02 25.23
N LEU A 10 -35.84 -34.70 24.83
CA LEU A 10 -35.93 -35.41 23.55
C LEU A 10 -36.13 -34.51 22.30
N PRO A 11 -37.05 -33.52 22.27
CA PRO A 11 -37.40 -32.78 21.04
C PRO A 11 -36.31 -31.89 20.41
N LEU A 12 -35.08 -31.84 20.94
CA LEU A 12 -33.95 -31.15 20.30
C LEU A 12 -33.10 -32.09 19.41
N ILE A 13 -32.81 -33.32 19.85
CA ILE A 13 -32.00 -34.26 19.06
C ILE A 13 -32.75 -34.78 17.82
N GLU A 14 -34.08 -34.89 17.91
CA GLU A 14 -34.95 -35.20 16.77
C GLU A 14 -34.84 -34.12 15.68
N LYS A 15 -34.81 -32.84 16.06
CA LYS A 15 -34.66 -31.71 15.13
C LYS A 15 -33.26 -31.62 14.52
N ILE A 16 -32.22 -31.89 15.30
CA ILE A 16 -30.84 -32.03 14.81
C ILE A 16 -30.78 -33.11 13.73
N THR A 17 -31.33 -34.29 14.02
CA THR A 17 -31.24 -35.45 13.10
C THR A 17 -32.10 -35.26 11.85
N ALA A 18 -33.29 -34.66 11.97
CA ALA A 18 -34.15 -34.36 10.83
C ALA A 18 -33.51 -33.35 9.84
N LEU A 19 -32.86 -32.29 10.34
CA LEU A 19 -32.13 -31.34 9.49
C LEU A 19 -30.90 -31.99 8.84
N TYR A 20 -30.14 -32.81 9.58
CA TYR A 20 -29.01 -33.58 9.03
C TYR A 20 -29.43 -34.46 7.85
N THR A 21 -30.54 -35.21 7.99
CA THR A 21 -31.07 -36.04 6.89
C THR A 21 -31.51 -35.17 5.70
N PHE A 22 -32.22 -34.07 5.95
CA PHE A 22 -32.70 -33.17 4.89
C PHE A 22 -31.56 -32.52 4.08
N PHE A 23 -30.47 -32.09 4.74
CA PHE A 23 -29.32 -31.50 4.06
C PHE A 23 -28.55 -32.54 3.23
N LYS A 24 -28.42 -33.76 3.76
CA LYS A 24 -27.81 -34.90 3.08
C LYS A 24 -28.58 -35.33 1.83
N GLU A 25 -29.92 -35.37 1.89
CA GLU A 25 -30.78 -35.64 0.72
C GLU A 25 -30.66 -34.56 -0.37
N ASN A 26 -30.25 -33.34 -0.01
CA ASN A 26 -30.05 -32.22 -0.93
C ASN A 26 -28.59 -32.02 -1.37
N ASN A 27 -27.66 -32.89 -0.95
CA ASN A 27 -26.20 -32.83 -1.17
C ASN A 27 -25.49 -31.59 -0.60
N ASP A 28 -26.03 -30.96 0.46
CA ASP A 28 -25.35 -29.87 1.16
C ASP A 28 -24.39 -30.44 2.23
N LEU A 29 -23.22 -30.87 1.76
CA LEU A 29 -22.15 -31.48 2.57
C LEU A 29 -21.58 -30.53 3.64
N GLU A 30 -21.69 -29.21 3.46
CA GLU A 30 -21.13 -28.23 4.38
C GLU A 30 -22.04 -28.05 5.59
N ASN A 31 -23.33 -27.83 5.36
CA ASN A 31 -24.30 -27.69 6.44
C ASN A 31 -24.64 -29.05 7.09
N GLU A 32 -24.54 -30.18 6.36
CA GLU A 32 -24.53 -31.54 6.95
C GLU A 32 -23.43 -31.65 8.02
N GLN A 33 -22.18 -31.23 7.71
CA GLN A 33 -21.07 -31.28 8.66
C GLN A 33 -21.27 -30.34 9.86
N LYS A 34 -21.79 -29.12 9.66
CA LYS A 34 -22.09 -28.20 10.77
C LYS A 34 -23.14 -28.78 11.73
N VAL A 35 -24.20 -29.42 11.22
CA VAL A 35 -25.19 -30.09 12.08
C VAL A 35 -24.58 -31.31 12.80
N LYS A 36 -23.74 -32.09 12.12
CA LYS A 36 -23.03 -33.24 12.73
C LYS A 36 -22.10 -32.81 13.88
N GLN A 37 -21.46 -31.65 13.78
CA GLN A 37 -20.68 -31.06 14.88
C GLN A 37 -21.58 -30.64 16.07
N LEU A 38 -22.75 -30.04 15.82
CA LEU A 38 -23.72 -29.72 16.87
C LEU A 38 -24.31 -30.97 17.53
N ALA A 39 -24.52 -32.06 16.77
CA ALA A 39 -24.93 -33.35 17.32
C ALA A 39 -23.87 -33.93 18.28
N LYS A 40 -22.57 -33.86 17.91
CA LYS A 40 -21.46 -34.23 18.81
C LYS A 40 -21.47 -33.39 20.08
N LYS A 41 -21.62 -32.07 19.93
CA LYS A 41 -21.66 -31.11 21.04
C LYS A 41 -22.80 -31.43 22.04
N TRP A 42 -24.00 -31.71 21.54
CA TRP A 42 -25.15 -32.11 22.37
C TRP A 42 -24.90 -33.43 23.11
N LYS A 43 -24.34 -34.44 22.43
CA LYS A 43 -24.03 -35.76 23.02
C LYS A 43 -22.99 -35.66 24.14
N GLU A 44 -21.91 -34.90 23.92
CA GLU A 44 -20.82 -34.70 24.89
C GLU A 44 -21.17 -33.69 26.00
N LYS A 45 -22.32 -33.01 25.89
CA LYS A 45 -22.72 -31.86 26.72
C LYS A 45 -21.64 -30.76 26.75
N GLU A 46 -20.85 -30.64 25.69
CA GLU A 46 -19.69 -29.76 25.65
C GLU A 46 -20.15 -28.29 25.68
N PHE A 47 -19.79 -27.56 26.73
CA PHE A 47 -19.98 -26.11 26.80
C PHE A 47 -18.70 -25.40 26.36
N SER A 48 -18.76 -24.70 25.23
CA SER A 48 -17.58 -24.21 24.50
C SER A 48 -17.46 -22.69 24.61
N ILE A 49 -16.42 -22.20 25.29
CA ILE A 49 -16.13 -20.78 25.50
C ILE A 49 -15.03 -20.34 24.53
N GLY A 50 -15.35 -19.40 23.62
CA GLY A 50 -14.40 -18.87 22.65
C GLY A 50 -13.68 -17.63 23.16
N PHE A 51 -12.36 -17.58 22.99
CA PHE A 51 -11.54 -16.37 23.13
C PHE A 51 -11.05 -15.94 21.74
N CYS A 52 -11.35 -14.72 21.35
CA CYS A 52 -11.06 -14.14 20.03
C CYS A 52 -10.67 -12.67 20.16
N GLY A 53 -10.33 -12.01 19.04
CA GLY A 53 -9.93 -10.61 19.01
C GLY A 53 -8.58 -10.38 18.34
N HIS A 54 -8.08 -9.14 18.44
CA HIS A 54 -6.89 -8.69 17.72
C HIS A 54 -5.63 -9.53 18.02
N PHE A 55 -4.69 -9.48 17.09
CA PHE A 55 -3.36 -10.05 17.28
C PHE A 55 -2.57 -9.24 18.34
N SER A 56 -1.61 -9.88 19.01
CA SER A 56 -0.90 -9.36 20.20
C SER A 56 -1.75 -8.91 21.41
N ALA A 57 -3.09 -8.96 21.35
CA ALA A 57 -3.99 -8.57 22.46
C ALA A 57 -3.89 -9.45 23.74
N GLY A 58 -3.08 -10.52 23.70
CA GLY A 58 -2.81 -11.38 24.86
C GLY A 58 -3.85 -12.47 25.13
N LYS A 59 -4.60 -12.91 24.11
CA LYS A 59 -5.61 -14.00 24.19
C LYS A 59 -5.07 -15.25 24.88
N SER A 60 -4.02 -15.85 24.32
CA SER A 60 -3.39 -17.07 24.82
C SER A 60 -2.85 -16.90 26.24
N SER A 61 -2.27 -15.73 26.55
CA SER A 61 -1.81 -15.36 27.90
C SER A 61 -2.97 -15.24 28.91
N MET A 62 -4.13 -14.71 28.48
CA MET A 62 -5.35 -14.63 29.29
C MET A 62 -5.87 -16.04 29.60
N ILE A 63 -5.91 -16.93 28.61
CA ILE A 63 -6.34 -18.32 28.77
C ILE A 63 -5.39 -19.07 29.72
N ASN A 64 -4.07 -18.96 29.54
CA ASN A 64 -3.07 -19.52 30.44
C ASN A 64 -3.23 -18.99 31.88
N ALA A 65 -3.50 -17.69 32.05
CA ALA A 65 -3.74 -17.06 33.36
C ALA A 65 -5.07 -17.49 34.01
N LEU A 66 -6.10 -17.82 33.22
CA LEU A 66 -7.38 -18.36 33.71
C LEU A 66 -7.26 -19.83 34.11
N ILE A 67 -6.42 -20.61 33.43
CA ILE A 67 -6.11 -22.02 33.73
C ILE A 67 -5.20 -22.14 34.96
N GLY A 68 -4.16 -21.30 35.02
CA GLY A 68 -3.11 -21.31 36.04
C GLY A 68 -1.76 -21.84 35.58
N GLU A 69 -1.65 -22.44 34.38
CA GLU A 69 -0.39 -22.95 33.80
C GLU A 69 -0.19 -22.48 32.35
N ASN A 70 1.08 -22.44 31.90
CA ASN A 70 1.49 -21.82 30.64
C ASN A 70 1.46 -22.82 29.47
N LEU A 71 0.25 -23.20 29.02
CA LEU A 71 0.05 -24.25 28.01
C LEU A 71 0.15 -23.74 26.57
N LEU A 72 -0.39 -22.56 26.28
CA LEU A 72 -0.39 -21.94 24.95
C LEU A 72 0.86 -21.05 24.72
N PRO A 73 1.35 -20.90 23.47
CA PRO A 73 2.42 -19.96 23.16
C PRO A 73 1.93 -18.50 23.22
N SER A 74 2.55 -17.68 24.06
CA SER A 74 2.45 -16.22 23.99
C SER A 74 3.54 -15.67 23.05
N SER A 75 3.16 -15.20 21.86
CA SER A 75 4.09 -14.64 20.87
C SER A 75 3.47 -13.38 20.24
N PRO A 76 4.22 -12.27 20.06
CA PRO A 76 3.75 -11.05 19.40
C PRO A 76 4.07 -11.03 17.89
N ILE A 77 4.13 -12.20 17.25
CA ILE A 77 4.28 -12.40 15.79
C ILE A 77 3.13 -13.30 15.34
N PRO A 78 2.41 -13.00 14.24
CA PRO A 78 1.14 -13.64 13.87
C PRO A 78 1.15 -15.16 14.00
N THR A 79 0.48 -15.65 15.05
CA THR A 79 0.29 -17.08 15.29
C THR A 79 -0.80 -17.60 14.36
N SER A 80 -0.42 -18.54 13.50
CA SER A 80 -1.17 -19.09 12.38
C SER A 80 -2.57 -19.65 12.67
N ALA A 81 -3.31 -19.96 11.60
CA ALA A 81 -4.76 -20.28 11.51
C ALA A 81 -5.36 -21.42 12.39
N ASN A 82 -4.64 -21.97 13.36
CA ASN A 82 -5.09 -23.13 14.14
C ASN A 82 -6.04 -22.76 15.28
N VAL A 83 -7.15 -23.49 15.41
CA VAL A 83 -7.99 -23.44 16.61
C VAL A 83 -7.40 -24.35 17.69
N VAL A 84 -7.13 -23.81 18.88
CA VAL A 84 -6.63 -24.61 20.02
C VAL A 84 -7.72 -24.75 21.07
N LYS A 85 -8.17 -25.99 21.30
CA LYS A 85 -9.17 -26.34 22.31
C LYS A 85 -8.50 -26.90 23.56
N ILE A 86 -8.90 -26.44 24.73
CA ILE A 86 -8.43 -26.91 26.03
C ILE A 86 -9.59 -27.56 26.78
N LYS A 87 -9.40 -28.81 27.21
CA LYS A 87 -10.33 -29.60 28.03
C LYS A 87 -9.73 -29.88 29.41
N SER A 88 -10.59 -30.10 30.41
CA SER A 88 -10.19 -30.70 31.69
C SER A 88 -10.28 -32.22 31.60
N GLY A 89 -9.30 -32.95 32.15
CA GLY A 89 -9.25 -34.42 32.07
C GLY A 89 -7.85 -35.01 32.19
N LYS A 90 -7.63 -36.22 31.66
CA LYS A 90 -6.30 -36.86 31.65
C LYS A 90 -5.31 -36.08 30.77
N ASP A 91 -4.03 -36.08 31.13
CA ASP A 91 -3.01 -35.31 30.41
C ASP A 91 -2.66 -35.93 29.04
N TYR A 92 -3.13 -35.30 27.96
CA TYR A 92 -2.77 -35.64 26.57
C TYR A 92 -2.89 -34.41 25.64
N ALA A 93 -2.22 -34.47 24.49
CA ALA A 93 -2.49 -33.57 23.36
C ALA A 93 -2.85 -34.38 22.09
N LYS A 94 -3.89 -33.96 21.36
CA LYS A 94 -4.34 -34.58 20.09
C LYS A 94 -4.28 -33.51 18.99
N VAL A 95 -3.45 -33.73 17.97
CA VAL A 95 -3.24 -32.79 16.85
C VAL A 95 -3.97 -33.31 15.61
N TYR A 96 -4.79 -32.46 15.00
CA TYR A 96 -5.53 -32.74 13.76
C TYR A 96 -4.86 -32.00 12.60
N PHE A 97 -4.37 -32.73 11.61
CA PHE A 97 -3.74 -32.21 10.41
C PHE A 97 -4.81 -31.94 9.33
N LYS A 98 -4.59 -31.00 8.41
CA LYS A 98 -5.51 -30.80 7.26
C LYS A 98 -5.53 -32.03 6.35
N HIS A 99 -4.43 -32.76 6.30
CA HIS A 99 -4.28 -34.00 5.54
C HIS A 99 -3.56 -35.07 6.39
N GLY A 100 -4.14 -36.26 6.51
CA GLY A 100 -3.61 -37.37 7.31
C GLY A 100 -4.33 -37.56 8.65
N LYS A 101 -3.99 -38.65 9.35
CA LYS A 101 -4.64 -39.06 10.60
C LYS A 101 -4.33 -38.12 11.77
N PRO A 102 -5.23 -37.99 12.76
CA PRO A 102 -4.92 -37.30 14.01
C PRO A 102 -3.82 -38.05 14.78
N ARG A 103 -2.93 -37.29 15.42
CA ARG A 103 -1.85 -37.84 16.27
C ARG A 103 -2.14 -37.58 17.74
N LEU A 104 -1.87 -38.55 18.61
CA LEU A 104 -2.06 -38.42 20.05
C LEU A 104 -0.74 -38.59 20.81
N TYR A 105 -0.45 -37.59 21.64
CA TYR A 105 0.73 -37.47 22.48
C TYR A 105 0.30 -37.65 23.95
N PRO A 106 0.53 -38.82 24.57
CA PRO A 106 0.27 -39.03 25.99
C PRO A 106 1.33 -38.33 26.85
N ALA A 107 1.01 -37.96 28.08
CA ALA A 107 1.99 -37.33 28.98
C ALA A 107 3.07 -38.33 29.45
N PRO A 108 4.34 -37.90 29.63
CA PRO A 108 4.85 -36.54 29.38
C PRO A 108 5.09 -36.28 27.88
N TYR A 109 4.54 -35.18 27.38
CA TYR A 109 4.71 -34.72 26.00
C TYR A 109 5.51 -33.40 25.95
N ASP A 110 6.19 -33.17 24.84
CA ASP A 110 6.96 -31.94 24.60
C ASP A 110 6.03 -30.75 24.34
N LEU A 111 5.99 -29.83 25.31
CA LEU A 111 5.22 -28.59 25.25
C LEU A 111 5.76 -27.62 24.19
N ASP A 112 7.06 -27.61 23.91
CA ASP A 112 7.65 -26.67 22.96
C ASP A 112 7.44 -27.15 21.52
N LYS A 113 7.42 -28.47 21.27
CA LYS A 113 6.94 -29.06 20.01
C LYS A 113 5.44 -28.79 19.77
N LEU A 114 4.61 -28.81 20.81
CA LEU A 114 3.19 -28.42 20.70
C LEU A 114 3.02 -26.91 20.44
N LYS A 115 3.84 -26.05 21.06
CA LYS A 115 3.87 -24.60 20.74
C LYS A 115 4.31 -24.33 19.30
N ALA A 116 5.25 -25.11 18.76
CA ALA A 116 5.64 -25.03 17.36
C ALA A 116 4.48 -25.45 16.42
N TYR A 117 3.76 -26.52 16.74
CA TYR A 117 2.55 -26.90 16.00
C TYR A 117 1.44 -25.84 16.09
N ALA A 118 1.24 -25.19 17.24
CA ALA A 118 0.32 -24.05 17.34
C ALA A 118 0.73 -22.83 16.49
N LYS A 119 1.99 -22.77 16.01
CA LYS A 119 2.52 -21.74 15.09
C LYS A 119 2.55 -22.18 13.61
N ASN A 120 2.19 -23.41 13.25
CA ASN A 120 2.13 -23.91 11.87
C ASN A 120 0.67 -24.22 11.49
N GLY A 121 0.02 -23.27 10.81
CA GLY A 121 -1.39 -23.35 10.39
C GLY A 121 -1.56 -23.68 8.92
N ASP A 122 -0.48 -24.03 8.22
CA ASP A 122 -0.52 -24.49 6.82
C ASP A 122 -0.83 -25.98 6.78
N GLU A 123 -0.20 -26.77 7.65
CA GLU A 123 -0.36 -28.23 7.72
C GLU A 123 -1.43 -28.69 8.72
N ILE A 124 -1.75 -27.87 9.72
CA ILE A 124 -2.60 -28.23 10.87
C ILE A 124 -3.99 -27.57 10.75
N GLN A 125 -4.99 -28.20 11.37
CA GLN A 125 -6.38 -27.73 11.40
C GLN A 125 -6.80 -27.33 12.82
N SER A 126 -6.50 -28.18 13.82
CA SER A 126 -6.78 -27.87 15.23
C SER A 126 -5.92 -28.70 16.19
N ILE A 127 -5.78 -28.21 17.42
CA ILE A 127 -5.06 -28.89 18.50
C ILE A 127 -6.01 -29.00 19.70
N VAL A 128 -6.12 -30.19 20.29
CA VAL A 128 -6.89 -30.43 21.52
C VAL A 128 -5.91 -30.79 22.64
N ILE A 129 -5.81 -29.94 23.65
CA ILE A 129 -5.00 -30.16 24.85
C ILE A 129 -5.96 -30.53 25.99
N SER A 130 -5.74 -31.68 26.63
CA SER A 130 -6.46 -32.11 27.83
C SER A 130 -5.50 -32.07 29.01
N HIS A 131 -5.89 -31.41 30.10
CA HIS A 131 -5.02 -31.22 31.25
C HIS A 131 -5.71 -31.42 32.62
N SER A 132 -5.04 -32.14 33.51
CA SER A 132 -5.55 -32.60 34.81
C SER A 132 -5.68 -31.52 35.88
N LYS A 133 -5.04 -30.37 35.70
CA LYS A 133 -5.14 -29.21 36.60
C LYS A 133 -6.02 -28.08 36.05
N ALA A 134 -6.61 -28.24 34.87
CA ALA A 134 -7.47 -27.21 34.30
C ALA A 134 -8.67 -26.97 35.24
N ASN A 135 -8.81 -25.73 35.73
CA ASN A 135 -9.73 -25.39 36.83
C ASN A 135 -11.21 -25.24 36.36
N PHE A 136 -11.61 -26.11 35.44
CA PHE A 136 -12.91 -26.16 34.78
C PHE A 136 -13.46 -27.61 34.81
N PRO A 137 -14.78 -27.81 34.72
CA PRO A 137 -15.39 -29.13 34.55
C PRO A 137 -14.94 -29.86 33.27
N GLU A 138 -15.00 -31.20 33.28
CA GLU A 138 -14.66 -32.05 32.12
C GLU A 138 -15.57 -31.80 30.89
N ASP A 139 -16.81 -31.34 31.12
CA ASP A 139 -17.79 -30.95 30.10
C ASP A 139 -17.67 -29.47 29.66
N THR A 140 -16.58 -28.79 30.01
CA THR A 140 -16.28 -27.40 29.59
C THR A 140 -15.02 -27.34 28.74
N VAL A 141 -15.07 -26.55 27.66
CA VAL A 141 -13.96 -26.38 26.71
C VAL A 141 -13.68 -24.91 26.49
N VAL A 142 -12.41 -24.51 26.61
CA VAL A 142 -11.94 -23.18 26.25
C VAL A 142 -11.26 -23.24 24.88
N MET A 143 -11.59 -22.33 23.97
CA MET A 143 -11.06 -22.30 22.61
C MET A 143 -10.29 -21.00 22.40
N ASP A 144 -8.97 -21.09 22.15
CA ASP A 144 -8.20 -19.98 21.59
C ASP A 144 -8.42 -19.99 20.07
N THR A 145 -8.69 -18.83 19.49
CA THR A 145 -8.96 -18.66 18.06
C THR A 145 -7.97 -17.66 17.44
N PRO A 146 -7.71 -17.73 16.11
CA PRO A 146 -6.75 -16.85 15.45
C PRO A 146 -6.99 -15.35 15.63
N GLY A 147 -5.98 -14.54 15.31
CA GLY A 147 -6.12 -13.09 15.24
C GLY A 147 -6.91 -12.64 14.01
N ILE A 148 -7.84 -11.70 14.19
CA ILE A 148 -8.75 -11.25 13.12
C ILE A 148 -8.17 -10.15 12.21
N ASP A 149 -6.92 -9.75 12.45
CA ASP A 149 -6.25 -8.62 11.78
C ASP A 149 -5.26 -9.09 10.70
N SER A 150 -5.25 -10.40 10.43
CA SER A 150 -4.26 -11.09 9.62
C SER A 150 -4.66 -11.05 8.14
N THR A 151 -3.74 -10.66 7.26
CA THR A 151 -4.01 -10.23 5.87
C THR A 151 -4.27 -11.35 4.86
N ASP A 152 -4.67 -12.54 5.31
CA ASP A 152 -4.98 -13.70 4.45
C ASP A 152 -6.46 -14.08 4.64
N ASP A 153 -7.21 -14.12 3.53
CA ASP A 153 -8.64 -14.44 3.50
C ASP A 153 -8.95 -15.81 4.16
N GLY A 154 -7.98 -16.75 4.16
CA GLY A 154 -8.11 -18.05 4.83
C GLY A 154 -8.26 -17.96 6.35
N HIS A 155 -7.78 -16.90 6.99
CA HIS A 155 -7.87 -16.73 8.45
C HIS A 155 -9.26 -16.36 8.94
N HIS A 156 -10.02 -15.57 8.17
CA HIS A 156 -11.41 -15.23 8.50
C HIS A 156 -12.30 -16.48 8.50
N ILE A 157 -12.21 -17.30 7.45
CA ILE A 157 -13.03 -18.51 7.27
C ILE A 157 -12.77 -19.54 8.40
N ALA A 158 -11.50 -19.74 8.76
CA ALA A 158 -11.13 -20.63 9.88
C ALA A 158 -11.64 -20.13 11.24
N THR A 159 -11.63 -18.81 11.45
CA THR A 159 -12.10 -18.19 12.69
C THR A 159 -13.63 -18.24 12.80
N GLU A 160 -14.37 -17.96 11.74
CA GLU A 160 -15.83 -18.09 11.71
C GLU A 160 -16.28 -19.54 11.96
N SER A 161 -15.60 -20.50 11.33
CA SER A 161 -15.79 -21.95 11.52
C SER A 161 -15.38 -22.48 12.90
N ALA A 162 -14.83 -21.64 13.78
CA ALA A 162 -14.63 -21.96 15.19
C ALA A 162 -15.74 -21.38 16.08
N LEU A 163 -16.28 -20.21 15.69
CA LEU A 163 -17.18 -19.41 16.52
C LEU A 163 -18.66 -19.82 16.38
N HIS A 164 -19.07 -20.54 15.33
CA HIS A 164 -20.41 -21.15 15.30
C HIS A 164 -20.62 -22.15 16.44
N LEU A 165 -19.54 -22.83 16.86
CA LEU A 165 -19.53 -23.76 18.01
C LEU A 165 -19.44 -23.07 19.37
N ALA A 166 -19.10 -21.79 19.47
CA ALA A 166 -19.02 -21.10 20.76
C ALA A 166 -20.41 -20.80 21.36
N ASP A 167 -20.57 -20.99 22.68
CA ASP A 167 -21.76 -20.59 23.45
C ASP A 167 -21.63 -19.15 23.96
N ILE A 168 -20.44 -18.81 24.44
CA ILE A 168 -20.05 -17.49 24.96
C ILE A 168 -18.74 -17.10 24.31
N ILE A 169 -18.61 -15.82 23.95
CA ILE A 169 -17.43 -15.27 23.32
C ILE A 169 -16.83 -14.17 24.20
N PHE A 170 -15.55 -14.32 24.55
CA PHE A 170 -14.72 -13.27 25.12
C PHE A 170 -13.85 -12.67 24.02
N TYR A 171 -14.08 -11.39 23.74
CA TYR A 171 -13.39 -10.62 22.72
C TYR A 171 -12.31 -9.77 23.38
N VAL A 172 -11.04 -10.16 23.22
CA VAL A 172 -9.88 -9.59 23.92
C VAL A 172 -9.17 -8.55 23.05
N MET A 173 -8.82 -7.43 23.66
CA MET A 173 -8.38 -6.20 23.00
C MET A 173 -7.16 -5.62 23.72
N ASP A 174 -6.23 -5.01 22.99
CA ASP A 174 -5.14 -4.26 23.60
C ASP A 174 -5.63 -2.87 24.04
N TYR A 175 -5.25 -2.42 25.25
CA TYR A 175 -5.57 -1.09 25.79
C TYR A 175 -5.29 0.06 24.80
N ASN A 176 -4.20 0.00 24.02
CA ASN A 176 -3.87 1.06 23.05
C ASN A 176 -4.72 1.03 21.77
N HIS A 177 -5.39 -0.10 21.48
CA HIS A 177 -6.04 -0.34 20.17
C HIS A 177 -7.54 -0.67 20.29
N VAL A 178 -8.15 -0.37 21.45
CA VAL A 178 -9.58 -0.61 21.72
C VAL A 178 -10.51 0.02 20.68
N GLN A 179 -10.12 1.18 20.13
CA GLN A 179 -10.95 1.97 19.21
C GLN A 179 -10.59 1.74 17.72
N SER A 180 -9.84 0.68 17.38
CA SER A 180 -9.64 0.24 15.98
C SER A 180 -10.98 -0.16 15.34
N GLU A 181 -11.23 0.31 14.11
CA GLU A 181 -12.47 0.07 13.35
C GLU A 181 -12.81 -1.41 13.19
N LEU A 182 -11.78 -2.25 12.99
CA LEU A 182 -11.91 -3.69 12.77
C LEU A 182 -12.55 -4.38 14.00
N ASN A 183 -12.32 -3.88 15.21
CA ASN A 183 -13.03 -4.37 16.42
C ASN A 183 -14.53 -4.14 16.35
N PHE A 184 -14.96 -2.95 15.94
CA PHE A 184 -16.38 -2.58 15.91
C PHE A 184 -17.14 -3.39 14.85
N LEU A 185 -16.53 -3.59 13.68
CA LEU A 185 -17.11 -4.39 12.59
C LEU A 185 -17.28 -5.87 13.01
N PHE A 186 -16.26 -6.47 13.61
CA PHE A 186 -16.31 -7.88 14.03
C PHE A 186 -17.27 -8.11 15.19
N THR A 187 -17.27 -7.22 16.20
CA THR A 187 -18.20 -7.32 17.33
C THR A 187 -19.66 -7.03 16.93
N LYS A 188 -19.92 -6.17 15.93
CA LYS A 188 -21.25 -6.04 15.30
C LYS A 188 -21.68 -7.37 14.67
N ALA A 189 -20.83 -8.03 13.89
CA ALA A 189 -21.15 -9.33 13.26
C ALA A 189 -21.47 -10.44 14.28
N LEU A 190 -20.68 -10.56 15.36
CA LEU A 190 -20.98 -11.54 16.42
C LEU A 190 -22.30 -11.28 17.16
N SER A 191 -22.64 -10.00 17.34
CA SER A 191 -23.92 -9.60 17.94
C SER A 191 -25.11 -9.86 17.00
N GLU A 192 -24.94 -9.68 15.69
CA GLU A 192 -25.94 -10.03 14.66
C GLU A 192 -26.18 -11.55 14.59
N ALA A 193 -25.13 -12.35 14.78
CA ALA A 193 -25.20 -13.81 14.86
C ALA A 193 -25.87 -14.33 16.17
N GLY A 194 -26.34 -13.46 17.06
CA GLY A 194 -27.07 -13.83 18.28
C GLY A 194 -26.24 -14.53 19.34
N LYS A 195 -24.91 -14.36 19.33
CA LYS A 195 -23.97 -14.88 20.34
C LYS A 195 -23.88 -13.93 21.55
N GLU A 196 -23.59 -14.46 22.74
CA GLU A 196 -23.34 -13.63 23.91
C GLU A 196 -21.85 -13.21 23.96
N VAL A 197 -21.58 -11.91 23.74
CA VAL A 197 -20.23 -11.35 23.59
C VAL A 197 -19.86 -10.47 24.79
N TYR A 198 -18.70 -10.73 25.37
CA TYR A 198 -18.06 -9.92 26.41
C TYR A 198 -16.77 -9.28 25.89
N LEU A 199 -16.56 -7.99 26.15
CA LEU A 199 -15.31 -7.31 25.79
C LEU A 199 -14.30 -7.37 26.94
N VAL A 200 -13.04 -7.64 26.64
CA VAL A 200 -11.93 -7.72 27.61
C VAL A 200 -10.78 -6.83 27.13
N ILE A 201 -10.70 -5.63 27.70
CA ILE A 201 -9.62 -4.68 27.44
C ILE A 201 -8.45 -5.07 28.34
N ASN A 202 -7.40 -5.60 27.73
CA ASN A 202 -6.23 -6.17 28.37
C ASN A 202 -5.04 -5.20 28.31
N GLN A 203 -4.01 -5.47 29.10
CA GLN A 203 -2.79 -4.66 29.20
C GLN A 203 -3.04 -3.23 29.71
N ILE A 204 -4.01 -3.05 30.62
CA ILE A 204 -4.30 -1.73 31.23
C ILE A 204 -3.15 -1.16 32.07
N ASP A 205 -2.12 -1.96 32.34
CA ASP A 205 -0.85 -1.51 32.93
C ASP A 205 -0.02 -0.60 32.01
N LYS A 206 -0.45 -0.41 30.75
CA LYS A 206 0.02 0.65 29.84
C LYS A 206 -0.58 2.03 30.16
N HIS A 207 -1.67 2.09 30.94
CA HIS A 207 -2.37 3.34 31.22
C HIS A 207 -1.51 4.34 32.02
N ARG A 208 -1.72 5.63 31.76
CA ARG A 208 -1.03 6.76 32.39
C ARG A 208 -2.05 7.83 32.74
N GLU A 209 -2.28 8.00 34.03
CA GLU A 209 -3.25 8.96 34.57
C GLU A 209 -2.80 10.42 34.28
N GLU A 210 -1.51 10.63 33.98
CA GLU A 210 -0.92 11.90 33.54
C GLU A 210 -1.29 12.29 32.09
N GLU A 211 -1.63 11.32 31.24
CA GLU A 211 -1.98 11.54 29.82
C GLU A 211 -3.50 11.62 29.62
N LEU A 212 -4.28 10.79 30.33
CA LEU A 212 -5.75 10.79 30.33
C LEU A 212 -6.24 10.11 31.62
N SER A 213 -7.36 10.55 32.21
CA SER A 213 -7.89 9.84 33.39
C SER A 213 -8.51 8.49 33.04
N PHE A 214 -8.36 7.47 33.89
CA PHE A 214 -8.92 6.14 33.62
C PHE A 214 -10.45 6.14 33.60
N ALA A 215 -11.09 7.11 34.26
CA ALA A 215 -12.54 7.29 34.21
C ALA A 215 -13.01 7.73 32.81
N THR A 216 -12.39 8.77 32.25
CA THR A 216 -12.71 9.30 30.91
C THR A 216 -12.46 8.25 29.82
N PHE A 217 -11.41 7.44 29.97
CA PHE A 217 -11.15 6.32 29.05
C PHE A 217 -12.31 5.31 28.99
N LYS A 218 -12.89 4.92 30.14
CA LYS A 218 -14.02 3.97 30.18
C LYS A 218 -15.29 4.50 29.52
N GLU A 219 -15.54 5.79 29.69
CA GLU A 219 -16.70 6.49 29.11
C GLU A 219 -16.58 6.53 27.57
N SER A 220 -15.44 7.01 27.06
CA SER A 220 -15.09 7.02 25.63
C SER A 220 -15.24 5.63 24.97
N VAL A 221 -14.79 4.57 25.64
CA VAL A 221 -14.96 3.18 25.16
C VAL A 221 -16.43 2.77 25.08
N GLN A 222 -17.24 3.07 26.10
CA GLN A 222 -18.66 2.69 26.12
C GLN A 222 -19.47 3.43 25.05
N GLU A 223 -19.25 4.75 24.91
CA GLU A 223 -19.86 5.56 23.85
C GLU A 223 -19.45 5.07 22.46
N SER A 224 -18.18 4.71 22.27
CA SER A 224 -17.67 4.17 21.01
C SER A 224 -18.44 2.93 20.56
N PHE A 225 -18.49 1.88 21.38
CA PHE A 225 -19.21 0.64 21.02
C PHE A 225 -20.72 0.86 20.84
N ALA A 226 -21.34 1.69 21.69
CA ALA A 226 -22.75 2.03 21.58
C ALA A 226 -23.07 2.73 20.25
N SER A 227 -22.20 3.64 19.77
CA SER A 227 -22.38 4.37 18.50
C SER A 227 -22.33 3.47 17.26
N TRP A 228 -21.70 2.30 17.34
CA TRP A 228 -21.68 1.27 16.29
C TRP A 228 -22.86 0.27 16.39
N GLY A 229 -23.77 0.46 17.35
CA GLY A 229 -24.91 -0.42 17.61
C GLY A 229 -24.57 -1.69 18.40
N VAL A 230 -23.31 -1.86 18.81
CA VAL A 230 -22.84 -3.04 19.54
C VAL A 230 -23.24 -2.92 21.02
N LYS A 231 -23.96 -3.93 21.54
CA LYS A 231 -24.37 -3.99 22.94
C LYS A 231 -23.75 -5.23 23.61
N PRO A 232 -22.49 -5.15 24.08
CA PRO A 232 -21.83 -6.28 24.72
C PRO A 232 -22.50 -6.61 26.06
N ALA A 233 -22.46 -7.88 26.45
CA ALA A 233 -23.00 -8.37 27.72
C ALA A 233 -22.18 -7.88 28.95
N GLY A 234 -20.99 -7.33 28.70
CA GLY A 234 -20.15 -6.65 29.70
C GLY A 234 -18.81 -6.21 29.10
N ILE A 235 -18.13 -5.28 29.78
CA ILE A 235 -16.78 -4.81 29.43
C ILE A 235 -15.90 -4.95 30.68
N PHE A 236 -14.76 -5.63 30.54
CA PHE A 236 -13.78 -5.86 31.61
C PHE A 236 -12.45 -5.19 31.29
N TYR A 237 -11.83 -4.59 32.30
CA TYR A 237 -10.52 -3.94 32.21
C TYR A 237 -9.49 -4.79 32.98
N THR A 238 -8.46 -5.29 32.31
CA THR A 238 -7.59 -6.36 32.84
C THR A 238 -6.10 -6.10 32.62
N SER A 239 -5.28 -6.53 33.58
CA SER A 239 -3.81 -6.56 33.49
C SER A 239 -3.31 -7.91 34.03
N LEU A 240 -2.45 -8.55 33.24
CA LEU A 240 -1.77 -9.80 33.60
C LEU A 240 -0.35 -9.57 34.14
N LYS A 241 0.29 -8.47 33.71
CA LYS A 241 1.67 -8.07 34.07
C LYS A 241 1.71 -7.39 35.44
N ASN A 242 0.91 -6.34 35.65
CA ASN A 242 0.68 -5.74 36.97
C ASN A 242 -0.65 -6.24 37.56
N ARG A 243 -0.61 -7.31 38.37
CA ARG A 243 -1.82 -7.91 38.96
C ARG A 243 -2.49 -7.01 40.01
N GLU A 244 -1.73 -6.18 40.71
CA GLU A 244 -2.22 -5.32 41.80
C GLU A 244 -2.71 -3.94 41.31
N HIS A 245 -2.67 -3.68 40.00
CA HIS A 245 -3.19 -2.45 39.40
C HIS A 245 -4.63 -2.16 39.85
N ALA A 246 -4.87 -0.98 40.44
CA ALA A 246 -6.09 -0.68 41.21
C ALA A 246 -7.41 -0.88 40.43
N ALA A 247 -7.38 -0.76 39.11
CA ALA A 247 -8.53 -0.94 38.24
C ALA A 247 -8.62 -2.32 37.55
N ASN A 248 -7.81 -3.31 37.97
CA ASN A 248 -7.75 -4.65 37.39
C ASN A 248 -8.96 -5.52 37.79
N GLN A 249 -9.80 -5.83 36.82
CA GLN A 249 -11.03 -6.61 36.98
C GLN A 249 -10.86 -8.10 36.60
N PHE A 250 -9.63 -8.60 36.47
CA PHE A 250 -9.37 -10.01 36.13
C PHE A 250 -10.04 -10.99 37.11
N SER A 251 -10.12 -10.64 38.40
CA SER A 251 -10.88 -11.42 39.41
C SER A 251 -12.40 -11.40 39.17
N MET A 252 -12.96 -10.29 38.65
CA MET A 252 -14.37 -10.21 38.27
C MET A 252 -14.65 -11.06 37.03
N LEU A 253 -13.75 -11.05 36.05
CA LEU A 253 -13.81 -11.88 34.84
C LEU A 253 -13.75 -13.38 35.20
N GLN A 254 -12.86 -13.78 36.10
CA GLN A 254 -12.80 -15.14 36.66
C GLN A 254 -14.11 -15.56 37.35
N ASN A 255 -14.75 -14.65 38.09
CA ASN A 255 -16.01 -14.94 38.78
C ASN A 255 -17.20 -15.03 37.81
N LEU A 256 -17.29 -14.16 36.79
CA LEU A 256 -18.29 -14.28 35.71
C LEU A 256 -18.14 -15.62 34.97
N LEU A 257 -16.91 -16.00 34.61
CA LEU A 257 -16.64 -17.24 33.89
C LEU A 257 -17.07 -18.47 34.71
N LYS A 258 -16.80 -18.48 36.03
CA LYS A 258 -17.31 -19.50 36.96
C LYS A 258 -18.83 -19.51 37.06
N GLU A 259 -19.48 -18.35 37.08
CA GLU A 259 -20.95 -18.24 37.12
C GLU A 259 -21.60 -18.79 35.84
N LYS A 260 -21.06 -18.47 34.67
CA LYS A 260 -21.55 -18.98 33.38
C LYS A 260 -21.35 -20.49 33.26
N ILE A 261 -20.18 -21.00 33.68
CA ILE A 261 -19.89 -22.44 33.73
C ILE A 261 -20.83 -23.18 34.70
N SER A 262 -21.23 -22.57 35.83
CA SER A 262 -22.21 -23.21 36.73
C SER A 262 -23.62 -23.29 36.12
N LYS A 263 -23.99 -22.32 35.27
CA LYS A 263 -25.28 -22.26 34.55
C LYS A 263 -25.29 -22.97 33.18
N ARG A 264 -24.19 -23.62 32.76
CA ARG A 264 -24.05 -24.21 31.42
C ARG A 264 -25.19 -25.15 30.99
N HIS A 265 -25.76 -25.88 31.94
CA HIS A 265 -26.88 -26.81 31.72
C HIS A 265 -28.16 -26.10 31.25
N ASP A 266 -28.42 -24.86 31.72
CA ASP A 266 -29.57 -24.05 31.30
C ASP A 266 -29.34 -23.34 29.95
N LEU A 267 -28.07 -23.09 29.61
CA LEU A 267 -27.66 -22.29 28.45
C LEU A 267 -27.47 -23.13 27.18
N LEU A 268 -26.85 -24.31 27.29
CA LEU A 268 -26.48 -25.18 26.17
C LEU A 268 -27.64 -25.56 25.22
N PRO A 269 -28.88 -25.86 25.70
CA PRO A 269 -30.00 -26.13 24.80
C PRO A 269 -30.42 -24.90 23.97
N ILE A 270 -30.25 -23.70 24.52
CA ILE A 270 -30.66 -22.43 23.89
C ILE A 270 -29.66 -22.05 22.79
N THR A 271 -28.36 -22.14 23.08
CA THR A 271 -27.29 -21.81 22.12
C THR A 271 -27.26 -22.77 20.94
N ILE A 272 -27.47 -24.07 21.18
CA ILE A 272 -27.58 -25.08 20.11
C ILE A 272 -28.81 -24.82 19.23
N PHE A 273 -29.97 -24.49 19.80
CA PHE A 273 -31.16 -24.14 19.00
C PHE A 273 -30.95 -22.90 18.12
N HIS A 274 -30.25 -21.87 18.63
CA HIS A 274 -29.89 -20.69 17.82
C HIS A 274 -28.95 -21.06 16.67
N SER A 275 -27.90 -21.86 16.91
CA SER A 275 -27.00 -22.31 15.83
C SER A 275 -27.73 -23.18 14.80
N LEU A 276 -28.66 -24.06 15.20
CA LEU A 276 -29.45 -24.87 14.26
C LEU A 276 -30.35 -24.05 13.34
N LYS A 277 -31.01 -23.01 13.88
CA LYS A 277 -31.84 -22.11 13.05
C LYS A 277 -31.00 -21.44 11.97
N LYS A 278 -29.84 -20.90 12.32
CA LYS A 278 -28.92 -20.24 11.38
C LYS A 278 -28.51 -21.17 10.24
N ILE A 279 -28.12 -22.42 10.54
CA ILE A 279 -27.73 -23.39 9.50
C ILE A 279 -28.91 -23.74 8.57
N ALA A 280 -30.16 -23.77 9.06
CA ALA A 280 -31.33 -23.97 8.21
C ALA A 280 -31.67 -22.75 7.32
N ASP A 281 -31.49 -21.53 7.84
CA ASP A 281 -31.58 -20.31 7.02
C ASP A 281 -30.49 -20.32 5.91
N ASP A 282 -29.29 -20.84 6.21
CA ASP A 282 -28.17 -20.98 5.27
C ASP A 282 -28.42 -22.07 4.19
N HIS A 283 -29.03 -23.20 4.54
CA HIS A 283 -29.40 -24.22 3.54
C HIS A 283 -30.46 -23.73 2.55
N TYR A 284 -31.42 -22.91 3.01
CA TYR A 284 -32.36 -22.26 2.09
C TYR A 284 -31.65 -21.31 1.12
N ALA A 285 -30.62 -20.59 1.59
CA ALA A 285 -29.77 -19.77 0.76
C ALA A 285 -28.94 -20.60 -0.25
N TYR A 286 -28.47 -21.78 0.13
CA TYR A 286 -27.79 -22.74 -0.77
C TYR A 286 -28.71 -23.24 -1.88
N LEU A 287 -29.91 -23.74 -1.56
CA LEU A 287 -30.87 -24.24 -2.55
C LEU A 287 -31.29 -23.15 -3.55
N ALA A 288 -31.55 -21.93 -3.07
CA ALA A 288 -31.87 -20.80 -3.93
C ALA A 288 -30.73 -20.48 -4.90
N ALA A 289 -29.48 -20.42 -4.41
CA ALA A 289 -28.32 -20.14 -5.26
C ALA A 289 -28.06 -21.23 -6.30
N ARG A 290 -28.26 -22.51 -5.96
CA ARG A 290 -27.98 -23.67 -6.83
C ARG A 290 -28.79 -23.65 -8.13
N ASP A 291 -30.08 -23.37 -8.07
CA ASP A 291 -30.96 -23.45 -9.25
C ASP A 291 -31.25 -22.08 -9.92
N GLU A 292 -30.74 -20.96 -9.37
CA GLU A 292 -31.00 -19.58 -9.83
C GLU A 292 -30.39 -19.27 -11.22
N GLU A 293 -29.22 -19.80 -11.56
CA GLU A 293 -28.61 -19.57 -12.90
C GLU A 293 -29.43 -20.23 -14.01
N GLU A 294 -29.98 -21.41 -13.73
CA GLU A 294 -30.75 -22.19 -14.68
C GLU A 294 -32.15 -21.59 -14.91
N ILE A 295 -32.77 -20.99 -13.88
CA ILE A 295 -34.04 -20.24 -14.07
C ILE A 295 -33.82 -18.99 -14.93
N GLU A 296 -32.81 -18.17 -14.64
CA GLU A 296 -32.61 -16.88 -15.31
C GLU A 296 -32.21 -17.07 -16.79
N ALA A 297 -31.30 -18.01 -17.07
CA ALA A 297 -30.84 -18.30 -18.44
C ALA A 297 -32.00 -18.74 -19.36
N ASN A 298 -32.91 -19.58 -18.86
CA ASN A 298 -34.04 -20.08 -19.65
C ASN A 298 -35.14 -19.01 -19.85
N LYS A 299 -35.25 -18.00 -18.98
CA LYS A 299 -36.26 -16.92 -19.11
C LYS A 299 -35.89 -15.91 -20.20
N GLN A 300 -34.65 -15.43 -20.19
CA GLN A 300 -34.14 -14.42 -21.13
C GLN A 300 -34.14 -14.91 -22.59
N ILE A 301 -34.05 -16.22 -22.83
CA ILE A 301 -34.10 -16.80 -24.18
C ILE A 301 -35.49 -16.67 -24.81
N LEU A 302 -36.57 -16.72 -24.03
CA LEU A 302 -37.95 -16.78 -24.55
C LEU A 302 -38.56 -15.40 -24.83
N GLU A 303 -38.02 -14.35 -24.20
CA GLU A 303 -38.53 -12.97 -24.21
C GLU A 303 -38.52 -12.29 -25.60
N VAL A 304 -37.84 -12.90 -26.58
CA VAL A 304 -37.72 -12.42 -27.96
C VAL A 304 -38.89 -12.87 -28.86
N LEU A 305 -39.69 -13.86 -28.44
CA LEU A 305 -40.84 -14.39 -29.21
C LEU A 305 -42.18 -13.98 -28.60
N THR A 306 -43.17 -13.73 -29.46
CA THR A 306 -44.57 -13.54 -29.03
C THR A 306 -45.19 -14.85 -28.51
N GLU A 307 -46.26 -14.75 -27.70
CA GLU A 307 -46.87 -15.90 -27.00
C GLU A 307 -47.35 -17.04 -27.93
N ASP A 308 -47.69 -16.73 -29.18
CA ASP A 308 -48.07 -17.74 -30.20
C ASP A 308 -46.86 -18.32 -30.94
N GLU A 309 -45.79 -17.55 -31.16
CA GLU A 309 -44.55 -18.07 -31.74
C GLU A 309 -43.90 -19.09 -30.79
N GLN A 310 -43.92 -18.82 -29.47
CA GLN A 310 -43.44 -19.74 -28.43
C GLN A 310 -44.26 -21.06 -28.29
N LYS A 311 -45.17 -21.39 -29.22
CA LYS A 311 -45.87 -22.68 -29.29
C LYS A 311 -45.37 -23.57 -30.45
N ASN A 312 -44.85 -22.97 -31.53
CA ASN A 312 -44.68 -23.63 -32.83
C ASN A 312 -43.20 -23.82 -33.25
N VAL A 313 -42.27 -23.65 -32.32
CA VAL A 313 -40.82 -23.58 -32.60
C VAL A 313 -40.22 -24.91 -33.05
N THR A 314 -40.60 -26.01 -32.41
CA THR A 314 -39.82 -27.27 -32.41
C THR A 314 -39.83 -28.01 -33.75
N GLU A 315 -40.86 -27.85 -34.59
CA GLU A 315 -41.03 -28.65 -35.81
C GLU A 315 -40.11 -28.21 -36.96
N LYS A 316 -39.83 -26.91 -37.09
CA LYS A 316 -38.93 -26.37 -38.14
C LYS A 316 -37.45 -26.67 -37.89
N LEU A 317 -37.13 -27.30 -36.76
CA LEU A 317 -35.80 -27.43 -36.21
C LEU A 317 -35.03 -28.58 -36.90
N GLU A 318 -35.61 -29.77 -36.99
CA GLU A 318 -34.86 -30.99 -37.33
C GLU A 318 -34.31 -31.03 -38.77
N GLU A 319 -35.01 -30.41 -39.74
CA GLU A 319 -34.73 -30.61 -41.17
C GLU A 319 -33.42 -29.94 -41.65
N LEU A 320 -33.05 -28.79 -41.08
CA LEU A 320 -31.86 -28.03 -41.49
C LEU A 320 -30.54 -28.61 -40.95
N LYS A 321 -30.58 -29.46 -39.91
CA LYS A 321 -29.38 -29.99 -39.24
C LYS A 321 -28.47 -30.80 -40.16
N LYS A 322 -29.09 -31.58 -41.05
CA LYS A 322 -28.44 -32.69 -41.76
C LYS A 322 -27.51 -32.24 -42.89
N GLN A 323 -27.69 -31.04 -43.43
CA GLN A 323 -26.98 -30.59 -44.65
C GLN A 323 -25.65 -29.87 -44.35
N LEU A 324 -25.13 -29.99 -43.13
CA LEU A 324 -24.04 -29.12 -42.65
C LEU A 324 -22.78 -29.79 -42.14
N ASP A 325 -22.86 -30.99 -41.53
CA ASP A 325 -21.68 -31.65 -40.95
C ASP A 325 -20.59 -32.01 -41.99
N GLU A 326 -20.96 -32.22 -43.26
CA GLU A 326 -20.04 -32.73 -44.30
C GLU A 326 -19.09 -31.66 -44.87
N ILE A 327 -19.48 -30.39 -44.88
CA ILE A 327 -18.67 -29.29 -45.47
C ILE A 327 -17.62 -28.75 -44.47
N ASP A 328 -17.70 -29.16 -43.20
CA ASP A 328 -17.06 -28.46 -42.07
C ASP A 328 -15.62 -28.88 -41.74
N THR A 329 -15.14 -30.01 -42.27
CA THR A 329 -13.96 -30.70 -41.70
C THR A 329 -12.68 -30.63 -42.53
N ALA A 330 -12.75 -30.25 -43.81
CA ALA A 330 -11.62 -30.41 -44.74
C ALA A 330 -10.47 -29.39 -44.52
N ALA A 331 -10.77 -28.09 -44.46
CA ALA A 331 -9.75 -27.04 -44.29
C ALA A 331 -9.16 -26.99 -42.86
N SER A 332 -9.88 -27.53 -41.88
CA SER A 332 -9.55 -27.47 -40.45
C SER A 332 -8.19 -28.14 -40.14
N LYS A 333 -7.83 -29.21 -40.86
CA LYS A 333 -6.59 -29.98 -40.61
C LYS A 333 -5.29 -29.26 -40.99
N VAL A 334 -5.32 -28.35 -41.97
CA VAL A 334 -4.14 -27.54 -42.33
C VAL A 334 -3.92 -26.43 -41.30
N LYS A 335 -5.02 -25.86 -40.81
CA LYS A 335 -5.08 -24.82 -39.78
C LYS A 335 -4.52 -25.30 -38.42
N GLU A 336 -4.76 -26.57 -38.03
CA GLU A 336 -4.24 -27.16 -36.78
C GLU A 336 -2.71 -27.15 -36.67
N ARG A 337 -1.99 -27.47 -37.76
CA ARG A 337 -0.51 -27.49 -37.80
C ARG A 337 0.08 -26.10 -37.53
N LEU A 338 -0.35 -25.09 -38.30
CA LEU A 338 0.15 -23.72 -38.19
C LEU A 338 -0.19 -23.06 -36.85
N LEU A 339 -1.29 -23.45 -36.21
CA LEU A 339 -1.64 -23.02 -34.87
C LEU A 339 -0.72 -23.56 -33.77
N THR A 340 -0.02 -24.68 -34.01
CA THR A 340 0.83 -25.34 -33.00
C THR A 340 2.14 -24.57 -32.83
N GLU A 341 2.88 -24.33 -33.91
CA GLU A 341 4.15 -23.58 -33.93
C GLU A 341 3.97 -22.15 -33.41
N LEU A 342 2.86 -21.51 -33.80
CA LEU A 342 2.48 -20.17 -33.35
C LEU A 342 2.37 -20.07 -31.82
N ASN A 343 1.86 -21.08 -31.12
CA ASN A 343 1.72 -21.03 -29.66
C ASN A 343 3.08 -20.97 -28.92
N GLU A 344 4.15 -21.52 -29.48
CA GLU A 344 5.45 -21.59 -28.81
C GLU A 344 6.17 -20.24 -28.77
N ILE A 345 6.13 -19.50 -29.89
CA ILE A 345 6.67 -18.13 -30.00
C ILE A 345 5.97 -17.23 -28.96
N LEU A 346 4.65 -17.35 -28.90
CA LEU A 346 3.81 -16.55 -28.03
C LEU A 346 4.11 -16.79 -26.55
N ARG A 347 4.22 -18.06 -26.10
CA ARG A 347 4.51 -18.42 -24.70
C ARG A 347 5.68 -17.62 -24.13
N ASN A 348 6.74 -17.43 -24.92
CA ASN A 348 8.01 -16.87 -24.47
C ASN A 348 8.10 -15.32 -24.52
N ALA A 349 7.13 -14.61 -25.11
CA ALA A 349 7.21 -13.16 -25.30
C ALA A 349 6.94 -12.36 -24.00
N TYR A 350 7.94 -11.64 -23.49
CA TYR A 350 7.84 -10.87 -22.24
C TYR A 350 7.41 -9.43 -22.48
N LEU A 351 6.11 -9.27 -22.76
CA LEU A 351 5.49 -7.99 -23.09
C LEU A 351 5.22 -7.09 -21.86
N MET A 352 5.45 -7.62 -20.66
CA MET A 352 5.04 -7.05 -19.37
C MET A 352 6.16 -7.07 -18.28
N PRO A 353 7.26 -6.31 -18.48
CA PRO A 353 8.37 -6.01 -17.52
C PRO A 353 8.01 -5.50 -16.08
N TYR A 354 8.70 -4.45 -15.61
CA TYR A 354 8.13 -3.39 -14.75
C TYR A 354 7.88 -2.09 -15.55
N GLN A 355 7.60 -2.21 -16.87
CA GLN A 355 7.15 -1.14 -17.80
C GLN A 355 5.73 -1.20 -18.47
N THR A 356 4.88 -2.22 -18.40
CA THR A 356 3.55 -2.28 -19.09
C THR A 356 2.25 -2.77 -18.31
N ARG A 357 2.21 -2.71 -16.93
CA ARG A 357 1.12 -2.68 -15.88
C ARG A 357 0.95 -1.33 -15.02
N GLU A 358 1.05 -0.04 -15.45
CA GLU A 358 0.72 1.19 -14.57
C GLU A 358 -0.25 2.19 -15.21
N LEU A 359 -0.06 2.62 -16.44
CA LEU A 359 -1.13 2.93 -17.37
C LEU A 359 -1.54 1.61 -18.07
N ALA A 360 -1.70 0.53 -17.27
CA ALA A 360 -2.33 -0.76 -17.56
C ALA A 360 -3.15 -1.66 -16.48
N GLU A 361 -3.75 -1.41 -15.25
CA GLU A 361 -3.98 0.46 -13.01
C GLU A 361 -4.51 2.00 -13.09
N LYS A 362 -3.81 2.96 -13.71
CA LYS A 362 -4.38 4.22 -14.22
C LYS A 362 -5.33 4.07 -15.38
N TYR A 363 -4.99 3.07 -16.18
CA TYR A 363 -5.55 2.63 -17.43
C TYR A 363 -6.89 2.07 -17.22
N LEU A 364 -7.05 0.77 -16.89
CA LEU A 364 -8.02 0.35 -15.89
C LEU A 364 -8.25 1.33 -14.69
N GLU A 365 -8.80 2.52 -15.03
CA GLU A 365 -9.30 3.72 -14.34
C GLU A 365 -10.61 4.38 -15.00
N SER A 366 -11.57 3.67 -15.69
CA SER A 366 -13.05 3.92 -16.06
C SER A 366 -14.14 2.89 -16.71
N LEU A 367 -14.40 1.57 -16.40
CA LEU A 367 -15.77 0.91 -16.55
C LEU A 367 -16.37 0.63 -15.18
N GLN A 368 -15.64 0.87 -14.08
CA GLN A 368 -16.15 0.57 -12.74
C GLN A 368 -17.57 1.10 -12.58
N PRO A 369 -18.49 0.36 -11.93
CA PRO A 369 -19.94 0.53 -11.96
C PRO A 369 -20.42 1.97 -11.72
N ASP A 370 -19.53 2.75 -11.14
CA ASP A 370 -19.70 4.01 -10.48
C ASP A 370 -18.51 4.94 -10.75
N PHE A 371 -17.70 4.66 -11.77
CA PHE A 371 -16.81 5.66 -12.36
C PHE A 371 -17.66 6.73 -13.08
N LYS A 372 -17.01 7.73 -13.67
CA LYS A 372 -17.48 9.11 -13.75
C LYS A 372 -17.01 9.87 -15.04
N VAL A 373 -17.73 10.90 -15.57
CA VAL A 373 -17.32 12.23 -16.24
C VAL A 373 -18.48 13.30 -16.39
N GLY A 374 -18.59 14.41 -15.60
CA GLY A 374 -19.62 15.51 -15.76
C GLY A 374 -21.06 15.53 -15.11
N LEU A 375 -21.30 15.03 -13.88
CA LEU A 375 -22.55 14.83 -13.06
C LEU A 375 -23.91 14.33 -13.65
N PHE A 376 -24.22 14.48 -14.94
CA PHE A 376 -25.39 13.82 -15.55
C PHE A 376 -24.97 12.65 -16.44
N PHE A 377 -25.52 11.45 -16.15
CA PHE A 377 -25.17 10.11 -16.67
C PHE A 377 -25.34 9.92 -18.20
N THR A 378 -24.81 10.82 -19.02
CA THR A 378 -24.70 10.69 -20.47
C THR A 378 -23.35 10.07 -20.80
N LYS A 379 -23.39 8.83 -21.34
CA LYS A 379 -22.22 7.99 -21.63
C LYS A 379 -21.10 8.70 -22.41
N GLN A 380 -21.44 9.76 -23.15
CA GLN A 380 -20.57 10.45 -24.09
C GLN A 380 -19.46 11.26 -23.46
N LYS A 381 -19.70 12.17 -22.50
CA LYS A 381 -18.57 12.89 -21.86
C LYS A 381 -17.65 11.90 -21.14
N THR A 382 -18.27 10.81 -20.73
CA THR A 382 -17.65 9.65 -20.15
C THR A 382 -16.73 8.94 -21.16
N GLU A 383 -17.24 8.59 -22.33
CA GLU A 383 -16.50 8.19 -23.55
C GLU A 383 -15.47 9.25 -24.02
N GLU A 384 -15.70 10.52 -23.76
CA GLU A 384 -14.78 11.59 -24.16
C GLU A 384 -13.64 11.79 -23.16
N ALA A 385 -13.77 11.33 -21.91
CA ALA A 385 -12.57 11.07 -21.12
C ALA A 385 -12.02 9.67 -21.38
N ARG A 386 -12.81 8.70 -21.92
CA ARG A 386 -12.31 7.42 -22.47
C ARG A 386 -11.32 7.66 -23.65
N ASN A 387 -11.36 6.92 -24.75
CA ASN A 387 -10.79 7.19 -26.08
C ASN A 387 -9.36 7.76 -26.17
N GLU A 388 -9.05 9.05 -25.99
CA GLU A 388 -7.62 9.45 -25.81
C GLU A 388 -7.03 8.78 -24.55
N ARG A 389 -7.84 8.38 -23.54
CA ARG A 389 -7.40 7.50 -22.45
C ARG A 389 -7.33 6.02 -22.84
N LEU A 390 -7.33 5.78 -24.15
CA LEU A 390 -6.92 4.62 -24.94
C LEU A 390 -5.71 4.89 -25.90
N GLU A 391 -4.98 6.03 -25.81
CA GLU A 391 -3.88 6.38 -26.74
C GLU A 391 -2.39 6.30 -26.27
N GLN A 392 -1.95 6.60 -25.01
CA GLN A 392 -0.58 6.17 -24.57
C GLN A 392 -0.31 4.68 -24.34
N PHE A 393 -0.83 3.91 -23.36
CA PHE A 393 -0.64 2.45 -23.23
C PHE A 393 -0.51 1.81 -24.59
N TYR A 394 -1.44 2.07 -25.49
CA TYR A 394 -1.37 1.76 -26.89
C TYR A 394 -0.09 2.23 -27.58
N SER A 395 0.14 3.54 -27.77
CA SER A 395 1.36 4.15 -28.35
C SER A 395 2.68 3.59 -27.76
N ASP A 396 2.60 3.21 -26.50
CA ASP A 396 3.68 2.95 -25.59
C ASP A 396 4.05 1.47 -25.61
N LEU A 397 3.07 0.59 -25.36
CA LEU A 397 3.14 -0.85 -25.58
C LEU A 397 3.36 -1.16 -27.05
N SER A 398 2.93 -0.31 -27.98
CA SER A 398 3.25 -0.47 -29.40
C SER A 398 4.76 -0.56 -29.59
N LYS A 399 5.56 0.18 -28.82
CA LYS A 399 7.03 0.08 -28.81
C LYS A 399 7.50 -1.29 -28.28
N LYS A 400 6.77 -1.95 -27.38
CA LYS A 400 7.06 -3.32 -26.85
C LYS A 400 6.54 -4.45 -27.74
N VAL A 401 5.32 -4.37 -28.28
CA VAL A 401 4.77 -5.32 -29.25
C VAL A 401 5.62 -5.35 -30.52
N LYS A 402 6.01 -4.16 -31.00
CA LYS A 402 6.90 -4.01 -32.15
C LYS A 402 8.28 -4.63 -31.93
N THR A 403 8.78 -4.66 -30.70
CA THR A 403 10.11 -5.20 -30.36
C THR A 403 10.10 -6.62 -29.79
N GLN A 404 8.94 -7.19 -29.42
CA GLN A 404 8.82 -8.52 -28.78
C GLN A 404 7.86 -9.49 -29.49
N LEU A 405 7.05 -9.02 -30.46
CA LEU A 405 6.11 -9.86 -31.23
C LEU A 405 6.23 -9.66 -32.75
N GLU A 406 6.14 -8.42 -33.25
CA GLU A 406 6.06 -8.17 -34.70
C GLU A 406 7.19 -8.82 -35.50
N TRP A 407 8.43 -8.63 -35.03
CA TRP A 407 9.62 -9.08 -35.76
C TRP A 407 9.70 -10.61 -35.86
N HIS A 408 9.35 -11.33 -34.80
CA HIS A 408 9.41 -12.81 -34.78
C HIS A 408 8.26 -13.46 -35.57
N LEU A 409 7.13 -12.77 -35.72
CA LEU A 409 5.94 -13.31 -36.38
C LEU A 409 5.93 -13.06 -37.90
N ARG A 410 6.60 -12.00 -38.38
CA ARG A 410 6.94 -11.82 -39.82
C ARG A 410 7.63 -13.06 -40.40
N GLU A 411 8.54 -13.67 -39.64
CA GLU A 411 9.35 -14.80 -40.10
C GLU A 411 8.57 -16.12 -40.22
N LEU A 412 7.49 -16.31 -39.46
CA LEU A 412 6.71 -17.56 -39.47
C LEU A 412 6.02 -17.78 -40.82
N ILE A 413 5.21 -16.81 -41.28
CA ILE A 413 4.36 -17.00 -42.48
C ILE A 413 5.16 -16.97 -43.78
N LEU A 414 6.24 -16.19 -43.85
CA LEU A 414 7.15 -16.19 -45.00
C LEU A 414 7.75 -17.58 -45.25
N ASN A 415 7.95 -18.38 -44.19
CA ASN A 415 8.37 -19.78 -44.30
C ASN A 415 7.20 -20.72 -44.62
N SER A 416 6.01 -20.54 -44.04
CA SER A 416 4.83 -21.39 -44.31
C SER A 416 4.35 -21.32 -45.78
N LEU A 417 4.23 -20.11 -46.35
CA LEU A 417 3.77 -19.90 -47.74
C LEU A 417 4.66 -20.61 -48.77
N LYS A 418 5.97 -20.64 -48.49
CA LYS A 418 7.01 -21.28 -49.31
C LYS A 418 6.87 -22.81 -49.37
N ASN A 419 6.31 -23.43 -48.34
CA ASN A 419 6.20 -24.89 -48.23
C ASN A 419 4.94 -25.45 -48.91
N GLU A 420 3.85 -24.70 -48.95
CA GLU A 420 2.55 -25.14 -49.48
C GLU A 420 2.34 -24.73 -50.96
N GLY A 421 3.41 -24.27 -51.64
CA GLY A 421 3.43 -24.00 -53.08
C GLY A 421 2.75 -22.69 -53.53
N VAL A 422 2.36 -21.81 -52.61
CA VAL A 422 1.56 -20.61 -52.91
C VAL A 422 2.47 -19.41 -53.22
N LEU A 423 2.82 -19.24 -54.50
CA LEU A 423 3.50 -18.05 -55.02
C LEU A 423 2.50 -16.89 -55.24
N HIS A 424 2.05 -16.27 -54.14
CA HIS A 424 1.14 -15.11 -54.17
C HIS A 424 1.88 -13.84 -53.70
N PRO A 425 2.28 -12.92 -54.60
CA PRO A 425 3.08 -11.74 -54.25
C PRO A 425 2.46 -10.91 -53.11
N GLU A 426 1.15 -10.66 -53.16
CA GLU A 426 0.49 -9.88 -52.10
C GLU A 426 0.55 -10.54 -50.71
N LEU A 427 0.62 -11.88 -50.61
CA LEU A 427 0.69 -12.55 -49.30
C LEU A 427 2.11 -12.44 -48.72
N ALA A 428 3.13 -12.45 -49.56
CA ALA A 428 4.51 -12.18 -49.15
C ALA A 428 4.70 -10.70 -48.76
N GLU A 429 4.09 -9.77 -49.49
CA GLU A 429 4.10 -8.33 -49.18
C GLU A 429 3.33 -8.03 -47.88
N LYS A 430 2.14 -8.62 -47.69
CA LYS A 430 1.38 -8.56 -46.42
C LYS A 430 2.18 -9.14 -45.25
N ALA A 431 2.96 -10.20 -45.46
CA ALA A 431 3.83 -10.78 -44.43
C ALA A 431 5.05 -9.89 -44.09
N GLN A 432 5.66 -9.20 -45.06
CA GLN A 432 6.76 -8.26 -44.78
C GLN A 432 6.28 -7.00 -44.07
N ASN A 433 5.12 -6.48 -44.46
CA ASN A 433 4.47 -5.31 -43.86
C ASN A 433 3.68 -5.63 -42.57
N PHE A 434 3.82 -6.85 -42.04
CA PHE A 434 3.12 -7.33 -40.84
C PHE A 434 3.52 -6.56 -39.57
N ALA A 435 2.83 -5.45 -39.31
CA ALA A 435 2.71 -4.93 -37.96
C ALA A 435 1.80 -5.84 -37.13
N VAL A 436 1.78 -5.63 -35.81
CA VAL A 436 0.72 -6.13 -34.95
C VAL A 436 -0.03 -4.89 -34.47
N PRO A 437 -0.96 -4.35 -35.26
CA PRO A 437 -1.87 -3.31 -34.82
C PRO A 437 -2.94 -3.94 -33.92
N PHE A 438 -2.53 -4.42 -32.74
CA PHE A 438 -3.47 -4.42 -31.62
C PHE A 438 -3.97 -2.99 -31.50
N PRO A 439 -5.28 -2.72 -31.45
CA PRO A 439 -5.72 -1.37 -31.18
C PRO A 439 -5.41 -1.02 -29.72
N THR A 440 -5.30 0.28 -29.49
CA THR A 440 -6.01 1.00 -28.42
C THR A 440 -6.97 0.06 -27.64
N GLU A 441 -8.09 -0.32 -28.27
CA GLU A 441 -9.16 -1.17 -27.72
C GLU A 441 -8.78 -2.57 -27.23
N LEU A 442 -7.67 -3.16 -27.68
CA LEU A 442 -7.35 -4.54 -27.34
C LEU A 442 -7.13 -4.71 -25.85
N LEU A 443 -6.45 -3.73 -25.29
CA LEU A 443 -6.07 -3.68 -23.91
C LEU A 443 -7.39 -3.60 -23.12
N LYS A 444 -8.23 -2.59 -23.42
CA LYS A 444 -9.66 -2.40 -23.07
C LYS A 444 -10.58 -3.62 -23.32
N SER A 445 -10.07 -4.70 -23.93
CA SER A 445 -10.81 -5.91 -24.30
C SER A 445 -10.35 -7.20 -23.60
N ALA A 446 -9.40 -7.18 -22.64
CA ALA A 446 -9.38 -8.26 -21.67
C ALA A 446 -10.56 -7.94 -20.74
N VAL A 447 -11.72 -8.62 -20.93
CA VAL A 447 -13.07 -8.25 -20.40
C VAL A 447 -14.06 -9.36 -19.96
N LYS A 448 -14.61 -9.19 -18.74
CA LYS A 448 -15.80 -9.83 -18.12
C LYS A 448 -16.20 -9.11 -16.76
N PRO A 449 -17.42 -8.57 -16.47
CA PRO A 449 -17.56 -7.11 -16.07
C PRO A 449 -17.70 -6.43 -14.65
N GLY A 450 -16.65 -6.09 -13.86
CA GLY A 450 -16.87 -5.60 -12.45
C GLY A 450 -15.90 -5.69 -11.21
N ALA A 451 -14.61 -6.01 -11.29
CA ALA A 451 -13.73 -6.01 -10.11
C ALA A 451 -13.18 -4.65 -9.80
N ARG A 452 -13.28 -4.24 -8.53
CA ARG A 452 -12.69 -2.98 -8.09
C ARG A 452 -11.14 -3.14 -8.07
N LEU A 453 -10.41 -2.05 -8.23
CA LEU A 453 -8.93 -2.03 -8.42
C LEU A 453 -8.17 -2.31 -7.11
N SER A 454 -6.89 -2.81 -7.02
CA SER A 454 -6.38 -3.40 -5.72
C SER A 454 -4.89 -3.71 -5.18
N GLY A 455 -4.26 -4.86 -5.47
CA GLY A 455 -3.09 -5.64 -4.91
C GLY A 455 -2.56 -6.96 -5.60
N GLU A 456 -3.18 -7.50 -6.67
CA GLU A 456 -3.06 -8.85 -7.31
C GLU A 456 -3.67 -8.95 -8.75
N TYR A 457 -4.99 -8.77 -8.95
CA TYR A 457 -5.76 -9.12 -10.17
C TYR A 457 -5.36 -8.40 -11.49
N VAL A 458 -4.26 -7.63 -11.53
CA VAL A 458 -3.59 -7.23 -12.78
C VAL A 458 -2.30 -7.96 -13.07
N LEU A 459 -1.65 -8.55 -12.07
CA LEU A 459 -0.86 -9.74 -12.36
C LEU A 459 -1.75 -10.79 -13.06
N ASN A 460 -3.08 -10.78 -12.85
CA ASN A 460 -4.02 -11.39 -13.79
C ASN A 460 -4.18 -10.53 -15.07
N TYR A 461 -4.91 -9.41 -15.07
CA TYR A 461 -5.26 -8.61 -16.27
C TYR A 461 -4.14 -8.33 -17.27
N THR A 462 -2.90 -8.05 -16.85
CA THR A 462 -1.79 -7.79 -17.79
C THR A 462 -0.95 -9.01 -18.11
N ASN A 463 -1.00 -10.08 -17.32
CA ASN A 463 -0.69 -11.37 -17.93
C ASN A 463 -1.78 -11.68 -18.96
N GLU A 464 -3.04 -11.29 -18.72
CA GLU A 464 -4.14 -11.26 -19.69
C GLU A 464 -3.89 -10.24 -20.84
N VAL A 465 -3.08 -9.16 -20.69
CA VAL A 465 -2.57 -8.32 -21.82
C VAL A 465 -1.44 -9.02 -22.54
N ALA A 466 -0.44 -9.57 -21.84
CA ALA A 466 0.64 -10.30 -22.47
C ALA A 466 0.03 -11.41 -23.33
N GLU A 467 -0.93 -12.15 -22.78
CA GLU A 467 -1.71 -13.15 -23.49
C GLU A 467 -2.69 -12.53 -24.50
N LEU A 468 -3.34 -11.38 -24.27
CA LEU A 468 -4.17 -10.72 -25.28
C LEU A 468 -3.35 -10.16 -26.44
N LEU A 469 -2.08 -9.83 -26.25
CA LEU A 469 -1.15 -9.33 -27.27
C LEU A 469 -0.46 -10.44 -28.01
N LYS A 470 -0.08 -11.50 -27.29
CA LYS A 470 0.27 -12.76 -27.89
C LYS A 470 -0.90 -13.22 -28.77
N LYS A 471 -2.13 -13.13 -28.26
CA LYS A 471 -3.39 -13.36 -28.98
C LYS A 471 -3.68 -12.26 -30.01
N ALA A 472 -3.21 -11.02 -29.89
CA ALA A 472 -3.36 -9.95 -30.89
C ALA A 472 -2.48 -10.25 -32.09
N ALA A 473 -1.22 -10.60 -31.83
CA ALA A 473 -0.29 -11.02 -32.83
C ALA A 473 -0.69 -12.36 -33.43
N LYS A 474 -1.31 -13.25 -32.63
CA LYS A 474 -2.08 -14.40 -33.10
C LYS A 474 -3.25 -13.94 -33.99
N GLN A 475 -4.01 -12.92 -33.63
CA GLN A 475 -5.21 -12.42 -34.32
C GLN A 475 -4.92 -11.56 -35.55
N GLU A 476 -3.69 -11.09 -35.72
CA GLU A 476 -3.22 -10.39 -36.93
C GLU A 476 -2.56 -11.40 -37.88
N ILE A 477 -1.75 -12.33 -37.35
CA ILE A 477 -1.14 -13.38 -38.17
C ILE A 477 -2.15 -14.46 -38.59
N PHE A 478 -3.21 -14.66 -37.81
CA PHE A 478 -4.25 -15.64 -38.08
C PHE A 478 -5.12 -15.26 -39.29
N PRO A 479 -5.50 -14.00 -39.56
CA PRO A 479 -5.98 -13.55 -40.86
C PRO A 479 -5.04 -13.77 -42.04
N LEU A 480 -3.74 -14.01 -41.81
CA LEU A 480 -2.80 -14.42 -42.86
C LEU A 480 -2.81 -15.95 -43.03
N ILE A 481 -2.83 -16.70 -41.92
CA ILE A 481 -3.09 -18.16 -41.86
C ILE A 481 -4.49 -18.52 -42.38
N GLU A 482 -5.47 -17.62 -42.25
CA GLU A 482 -6.86 -17.74 -42.69
C GLU A 482 -7.12 -16.99 -43.99
N SER A 483 -6.29 -16.08 -44.47
CA SER A 483 -6.26 -15.78 -45.91
C SER A 483 -5.77 -17.01 -46.66
N PHE A 484 -4.77 -17.70 -46.12
CA PHE A 484 -4.27 -18.97 -46.64
C PHE A 484 -5.30 -20.11 -46.49
N SER A 485 -5.92 -20.30 -45.32
CA SER A 485 -6.95 -21.33 -45.09
C SER A 485 -8.31 -20.98 -45.71
N SER A 486 -8.68 -19.71 -45.84
CA SER A 486 -9.91 -19.28 -46.53
C SER A 486 -9.73 -19.17 -48.03
N PHE A 487 -8.52 -19.06 -48.57
CA PHE A 487 -8.29 -19.42 -49.97
C PHE A 487 -8.61 -20.90 -50.22
N LEU A 488 -8.50 -21.76 -49.19
CA LEU A 488 -8.93 -23.17 -49.22
C LEU A 488 -10.41 -23.37 -48.80
N GLN A 489 -11.04 -22.48 -48.01
CA GLN A 489 -12.47 -22.55 -47.64
C GLN A 489 -13.43 -21.81 -48.58
N VAL A 490 -13.07 -20.64 -49.15
CA VAL A 490 -13.90 -19.88 -50.10
C VAL A 490 -14.09 -20.67 -51.41
N LYS A 491 -13.13 -21.54 -51.72
CA LYS A 491 -13.25 -22.65 -52.68
C LYS A 491 -14.44 -23.60 -52.41
N ASN A 492 -15.02 -23.56 -51.19
CA ASN A 492 -16.05 -24.47 -50.67
C ASN A 492 -17.27 -23.77 -50.00
N ALA A 493 -17.24 -22.45 -49.73
CA ALA A 493 -18.03 -21.85 -48.63
C ALA A 493 -19.50 -21.45 -48.91
N ASP A 494 -19.84 -20.98 -50.12
CA ASP A 494 -21.20 -20.43 -50.41
C ASP A 494 -22.34 -21.45 -50.23
N ALA A 495 -22.00 -22.75 -50.32
CA ALA A 495 -22.92 -23.86 -50.08
C ALA A 495 -23.37 -23.98 -48.61
N LYS A 496 -22.51 -23.65 -47.64
CA LYS A 496 -22.79 -23.88 -46.20
C LYS A 496 -23.71 -22.82 -45.59
N SER A 497 -23.45 -21.55 -45.87
CA SER A 497 -23.94 -20.44 -45.03
C SER A 497 -25.46 -20.27 -45.01
N LYS A 498 -26.17 -20.71 -46.05
CA LYS A 498 -27.63 -20.50 -46.19
C LYS A 498 -28.44 -21.44 -45.29
N LEU A 499 -27.90 -22.60 -44.92
CA LEU A 499 -28.61 -23.65 -44.20
C LEU A 499 -28.47 -23.56 -42.66
N GLN A 500 -27.36 -22.99 -42.15
CA GLN A 500 -27.10 -22.98 -40.71
C GLN A 500 -27.83 -21.88 -39.93
N ALA A 501 -28.19 -20.78 -40.59
CA ALA A 501 -28.81 -19.63 -39.94
C ALA A 501 -30.23 -19.95 -39.46
N GLU A 502 -31.03 -20.59 -40.31
CA GLU A 502 -32.43 -20.91 -40.05
C GLU A 502 -32.58 -22.04 -39.00
N PHE A 503 -31.66 -23.02 -38.98
CA PHE A 503 -31.58 -24.07 -37.96
C PHE A 503 -31.46 -23.50 -36.53
N ASN A 504 -30.46 -22.63 -36.32
CA ASN A 504 -30.00 -22.27 -34.97
C ASN A 504 -30.90 -21.27 -34.24
N GLN A 505 -31.67 -20.45 -34.97
CA GLN A 505 -32.63 -19.55 -34.33
C GLN A 505 -33.77 -20.35 -33.69
N LEU A 506 -34.31 -21.34 -34.41
CA LEU A 506 -35.43 -22.13 -33.92
C LEU A 506 -35.04 -23.06 -32.77
N GLN A 507 -33.83 -23.64 -32.74
CA GLN A 507 -33.49 -24.56 -31.65
C GLN A 507 -33.58 -23.91 -30.24
N LYS A 508 -33.04 -22.70 -30.05
CA LYS A 508 -32.90 -22.09 -28.72
C LYS A 508 -34.23 -21.86 -27.99
N PHE A 509 -35.27 -21.46 -28.72
CA PHE A 509 -36.56 -21.12 -28.12
C PHE A 509 -37.38 -22.34 -27.68
N ALA A 510 -37.10 -23.54 -28.21
CA ALA A 510 -37.77 -24.78 -27.82
C ALA A 510 -37.18 -25.37 -26.53
N ASP A 511 -35.84 -25.42 -26.45
CA ASP A 511 -35.13 -26.02 -25.33
C ASP A 511 -35.34 -25.20 -24.03
N ALA A 512 -35.30 -23.87 -24.11
CA ALA A 512 -35.42 -23.00 -22.94
C ALA A 512 -36.78 -23.11 -22.22
N LYS A 513 -37.87 -23.31 -22.96
CA LYS A 513 -39.24 -23.32 -22.40
C LYS A 513 -39.50 -24.51 -21.47
N ARG A 514 -38.86 -25.65 -21.72
CA ARG A 514 -39.09 -26.88 -20.93
C ARG A 514 -38.39 -26.86 -19.56
N ASN A 515 -37.20 -26.26 -19.49
CA ASN A 515 -36.37 -26.34 -18.29
C ASN A 515 -36.91 -25.46 -17.16
N LEU A 516 -37.46 -24.28 -17.49
CA LEU A 516 -37.81 -23.28 -16.49
C LEU A 516 -38.97 -23.69 -15.58
N ASP A 517 -40.04 -24.26 -16.17
CA ASP A 517 -41.23 -24.68 -15.45
C ASP A 517 -40.90 -25.73 -14.38
N ALA A 518 -39.99 -26.66 -14.69
CA ALA A 518 -39.61 -27.78 -13.83
C ALA A 518 -38.84 -27.36 -12.55
N ILE A 519 -38.14 -26.23 -12.56
CA ILE A 519 -37.28 -25.82 -11.45
C ILE A 519 -38.09 -25.07 -10.38
N GLN A 520 -39.02 -24.21 -10.78
CA GLN A 520 -39.76 -23.35 -9.85
C GLN A 520 -40.65 -24.14 -8.86
N GLU A 521 -41.21 -25.28 -9.30
CA GLU A 521 -42.04 -26.18 -8.47
C GLU A 521 -41.21 -26.91 -7.39
N LYS A 522 -39.95 -27.25 -7.71
CA LYS A 522 -39.02 -27.95 -6.83
C LYS A 522 -38.59 -27.10 -5.62
N GLN A 523 -38.29 -25.82 -5.83
CA GLN A 523 -37.76 -24.95 -4.77
C GLN A 523 -38.77 -24.61 -3.66
N MET A 524 -40.03 -24.32 -4.00
CA MET A 524 -41.04 -24.00 -2.97
C MET A 524 -41.31 -25.19 -2.04
N SER A 525 -41.33 -26.41 -2.60
CA SER A 525 -41.56 -27.65 -1.86
C SER A 525 -40.51 -27.88 -0.75
N ALA A 526 -39.24 -27.60 -1.04
CA ALA A 526 -38.14 -27.78 -0.07
C ALA A 526 -38.23 -26.81 1.13
N ARG A 527 -38.68 -25.56 0.91
CA ARG A 527 -38.76 -24.55 1.96
C ARG A 527 -39.77 -24.91 3.06
N PHE A 528 -40.98 -25.31 2.67
CA PHE A 528 -42.04 -25.66 3.62
C PHE A 528 -41.68 -26.86 4.50
N ALA A 529 -40.86 -27.80 4.00
CA ALA A 529 -40.37 -28.92 4.79
C ALA A 529 -39.48 -28.48 5.96
N MET A 530 -38.51 -27.58 5.73
CA MET A 530 -37.58 -27.11 6.76
C MET A 530 -38.27 -26.28 7.86
N GLU A 531 -39.15 -25.36 7.48
CA GLU A 531 -39.88 -24.53 8.46
C GLU A 531 -40.74 -25.42 9.38
N GLY A 532 -41.35 -26.49 8.84
CA GLY A 532 -42.12 -27.47 9.62
C GLY A 532 -41.29 -28.32 10.59
N ILE A 533 -40.05 -28.68 10.23
CA ILE A 533 -39.10 -29.39 11.12
C ILE A 533 -38.70 -28.49 12.31
N LEU A 534 -38.34 -27.24 12.06
CA LEU A 534 -37.93 -26.30 13.11
C LEU A 534 -39.08 -26.01 14.09
N MET A 535 -40.29 -25.78 13.59
CA MET A 535 -41.46 -25.52 14.43
C MET A 535 -41.97 -26.78 15.15
N GLY A 536 -41.71 -27.98 14.63
CA GLY A 536 -42.26 -29.23 15.17
C GLY A 536 -43.73 -29.45 14.80
N SER A 537 -44.16 -28.96 13.65
CA SER A 537 -45.52 -29.08 13.13
C SER A 537 -45.75 -30.29 12.22
N ASN A 538 -44.66 -30.93 11.79
CA ASN A 538 -44.69 -32.18 11.03
C ASN A 538 -44.45 -33.36 11.99
N GLU A 539 -44.99 -34.55 11.68
CA GLU A 539 -44.60 -35.78 12.39
C GLU A 539 -43.13 -36.11 12.06
N ILE A 540 -42.21 -35.76 12.97
CA ILE A 540 -40.78 -35.97 12.77
C ILE A 540 -40.43 -37.45 13.05
N ASN A 541 -40.78 -38.31 12.09
CA ASN A 541 -40.55 -39.76 12.17
C ASN A 541 -39.07 -40.10 11.90
N VAL A 542 -38.18 -39.72 12.83
CA VAL A 542 -36.74 -40.03 12.75
C VAL A 542 -36.52 -41.50 13.12
N ASP A 543 -35.85 -42.22 12.23
CA ASP A 543 -35.39 -43.58 12.53
C ASP A 543 -34.32 -43.60 13.63
N TYR A 544 -34.46 -44.54 14.57
CA TYR A 544 -33.57 -44.67 15.72
C TYR A 544 -32.17 -45.14 15.30
N ASP A 545 -32.05 -45.95 14.23
CA ASP A 545 -30.74 -46.33 13.69
C ASP A 545 -30.04 -45.14 13.01
N THR A 546 -30.80 -44.21 12.44
CA THR A 546 -30.26 -42.93 11.93
C THR A 546 -29.75 -42.04 13.07
N ILE A 547 -30.48 -41.92 14.18
CA ILE A 547 -30.01 -41.23 15.41
C ILE A 547 -28.74 -41.91 15.95
N LEU A 548 -28.72 -43.24 16.02
CA LEU A 548 -27.54 -44.00 16.42
C LEU A 548 -26.37 -43.73 15.48
N SER A 549 -26.56 -43.67 14.16
CA SER A 549 -25.50 -43.41 13.17
C SER A 549 -24.90 -42.00 13.29
N LEU A 550 -25.71 -41.01 13.65
CA LEU A 550 -25.28 -39.62 13.87
C LEU A 550 -24.49 -39.48 15.18
N LEU A 551 -24.79 -40.33 16.16
CA LEU A 551 -24.15 -40.37 17.48
C LEU A 551 -23.01 -41.40 17.57
N SER A 552 -22.89 -42.33 16.63
CA SER A 552 -21.80 -43.30 16.52
C SER A 552 -20.61 -42.65 15.81
N PHE A 553 -19.87 -41.84 16.57
CA PHE A 553 -18.59 -41.32 16.11
C PHE A 553 -17.59 -42.47 16.01
N GLU A 554 -17.35 -42.93 14.78
CA GLU A 554 -16.10 -43.58 14.43
C GLU A 554 -14.98 -42.56 14.64
N GLU A 555 -14.36 -42.58 15.83
CA GLU A 555 -13.07 -41.93 16.00
C GLU A 555 -12.04 -42.77 15.23
N GLU A 556 -11.40 -42.18 14.22
CA GLU A 556 -10.14 -42.75 13.71
C GLU A 556 -9.20 -42.91 14.92
N GLU A 557 -8.73 -44.14 15.18
CA GLU A 557 -7.74 -44.37 16.21
C GLU A 557 -6.51 -43.50 15.91
N PRO A 558 -6.19 -42.54 16.79
CA PRO A 558 -5.11 -41.61 16.51
C PRO A 558 -3.78 -42.34 16.63
N GLU A 559 -2.82 -41.95 15.79
CA GLU A 559 -1.47 -42.49 15.86
C GLU A 559 -0.86 -42.12 17.22
N MET A 560 -0.75 -43.10 18.13
CA MET A 560 -0.11 -42.93 19.42
C MET A 560 1.41 -42.85 19.24
N ILE A 561 1.97 -41.67 19.42
CA ILE A 561 3.42 -41.46 19.34
C ILE A 561 4.00 -41.57 20.75
N THR A 562 4.49 -42.77 21.08
CA THR A 562 5.19 -43.06 22.34
C THR A 562 6.71 -42.89 22.25
N ASP A 563 7.24 -42.75 21.03
CA ASP A 563 8.68 -42.71 20.76
C ASP A 563 9.18 -41.26 20.82
N VAL A 564 9.77 -40.87 21.96
CA VAL A 564 10.67 -39.70 22.02
C VAL A 564 11.99 -40.11 21.39
N LYS A 565 12.01 -40.16 20.05
CA LYS A 565 13.26 -40.21 19.29
C LYS A 565 13.59 -38.80 18.82
N ASP A 566 14.76 -38.36 19.24
CA ASP A 566 15.40 -37.11 18.87
C ASP A 566 15.89 -37.21 17.42
N ASP A 567 15.35 -36.38 16.53
CA ASP A 567 15.82 -36.26 15.16
C ASP A 567 15.57 -34.84 14.59
N SER A 568 16.60 -34.28 13.95
CA SER A 568 16.56 -33.06 13.12
C SER A 568 16.11 -31.72 13.75
N SER A 569 16.78 -31.26 14.82
CA SER A 569 16.70 -29.84 15.29
C SER A 569 17.92 -28.97 14.93
N GLU A 570 18.71 -29.34 13.90
CA GLU A 570 20.01 -28.71 13.63
C GLU A 570 20.08 -27.72 12.43
N GLN A 571 19.00 -27.53 11.66
CA GLN A 571 19.05 -26.70 10.43
C GLN A 571 18.76 -25.19 10.65
N ASN A 572 17.91 -24.81 11.61
CA ASN A 572 17.58 -23.38 11.83
C ASN A 572 18.63 -22.57 12.63
N LYS A 573 19.69 -23.18 13.17
CA LYS A 573 20.75 -22.47 13.92
C LYS A 573 21.95 -21.97 13.08
N LYS A 574 21.91 -22.12 11.76
CA LYS A 574 23.05 -21.80 10.85
C LYS A 574 22.87 -20.54 9.98
N ARG A 575 21.82 -19.73 10.20
CA ARG A 575 21.54 -18.52 9.37
C ARG A 575 21.98 -17.19 10.00
N TRP A 576 21.88 -17.04 11.33
CA TRP A 576 22.14 -15.76 12.01
C TRP A 576 23.64 -15.38 12.09
N THR A 577 24.56 -16.35 12.09
CA THR A 577 26.01 -16.06 12.17
C THR A 577 26.63 -15.44 10.90
N ALA A 578 25.84 -15.22 9.84
CA ALA A 578 26.32 -14.73 8.55
C ALA A 578 26.25 -13.21 8.34
N TRP A 579 25.47 -12.46 9.15
CA TRP A 579 25.13 -11.06 8.83
C TRP A 579 25.86 -9.95 9.63
N ASN A 580 26.70 -10.30 10.60
CA ASN A 580 27.76 -9.38 11.09
C ASN A 580 29.01 -9.38 10.18
N LYS A 581 28.81 -9.62 8.88
CA LYS A 581 29.79 -9.47 7.79
C LYS A 581 29.12 -8.93 6.52
N GLY A 582 28.68 -7.67 6.59
CA GLY A 582 28.93 -6.77 5.46
C GLY A 582 30.43 -6.47 5.37
N ASP A 583 30.91 -6.00 4.22
CA ASP A 583 32.35 -5.77 4.00
C ASP A 583 32.90 -4.62 4.85
N SER A 584 33.42 -4.96 6.03
CA SER A 584 34.19 -4.08 6.90
C SER A 584 35.64 -4.60 7.07
N ASP A 585 36.26 -5.00 5.96
CA ASP A 585 37.71 -5.28 5.90
C ASP A 585 38.48 -4.05 5.41
N ASP A 586 38.26 -2.92 6.10
CA ASP A 586 39.27 -1.88 6.23
C ASP A 586 39.28 -1.36 7.68
N SER A 587 40.45 -0.91 8.14
CA SER A 587 40.85 -1.05 9.53
C SER A 587 40.24 -0.01 10.50
N ILE A 588 39.08 -0.32 11.09
CA ILE A 588 38.55 0.42 12.24
C ILE A 588 39.46 0.20 13.46
N LYS A 589 40.46 1.06 13.62
CA LYS A 589 41.21 1.21 14.87
C LYS A 589 40.28 1.75 15.96
N GLN A 590 40.41 1.23 17.18
CA GLN A 590 39.81 1.84 18.37
C GLN A 590 40.48 3.19 18.68
N GLY A 591 40.03 4.24 18.00
CA GLY A 591 40.20 5.64 18.40
C GLY A 591 39.00 6.12 19.21
N ARG A 592 39.21 7.11 20.08
CA ARG A 592 38.12 7.81 20.77
C ARG A 592 37.31 8.64 19.77
N LEU A 593 36.07 9.01 20.12
CA LEU A 593 35.39 10.17 19.52
C LEU A 593 36.06 11.48 20.02
N GLU A 594 37.32 11.68 19.66
CA GLU A 594 38.07 12.92 19.92
C GLU A 594 37.96 13.86 18.72
N THR A 595 36.92 14.71 18.72
CA THR A 595 36.97 16.08 18.17
C THR A 595 37.65 16.26 16.80
N LEU A 596 37.35 15.39 15.83
CA LEU A 596 37.98 15.40 14.50
C LEU A 596 37.13 16.06 13.40
N SER A 597 35.85 16.35 13.65
CA SER A 597 34.90 16.96 12.71
C SER A 597 34.95 18.49 12.68
N ASP A 598 34.93 19.19 13.82
CA ASP A 598 34.81 20.67 13.79
C ASP A 598 36.05 21.37 13.23
N SER A 599 37.24 21.00 13.73
CA SER A 599 38.41 21.85 13.57
C SER A 599 38.93 21.92 12.13
N ASN A 600 38.64 20.94 11.27
CA ASN A 600 39.06 20.96 9.87
C ASN A 600 38.06 21.71 8.99
N PHE A 601 36.76 21.57 9.24
CA PHE A 601 35.72 22.28 8.49
C PHE A 601 35.73 23.78 8.81
N GLU A 602 35.97 24.19 10.08
CA GLU A 602 36.25 25.59 10.40
C GLU A 602 37.48 26.15 9.64
N LYS A 603 38.59 25.38 9.58
CA LYS A 603 39.80 25.81 8.85
C LYS A 603 39.51 25.95 7.36
N LEU A 604 38.81 24.99 6.76
CA LEU A 604 38.46 24.98 5.34
C LEU A 604 37.54 26.15 5.00
N ALA A 605 36.48 26.38 5.76
CA ALA A 605 35.56 27.50 5.53
C ALA A 605 36.25 28.87 5.72
N ARG A 606 37.12 29.02 6.73
CA ARG A 606 37.96 30.22 6.90
C ARG A 606 38.96 30.39 5.75
N LYS A 607 39.54 29.31 5.22
CA LYS A 607 40.46 29.31 4.06
C LYS A 607 39.74 29.67 2.75
N LEU A 608 38.51 29.18 2.54
CA LEU A 608 37.62 29.59 1.46
C LEU A 608 37.29 31.08 1.55
N ARG A 609 36.82 31.57 2.71
CA ARG A 609 36.49 32.99 2.90
C ARG A 609 37.70 33.88 2.70
N LEU A 610 38.83 33.59 3.33
CA LEU A 610 40.06 34.37 3.19
C LEU A 610 40.57 34.38 1.74
N THR A 611 40.57 33.24 1.05
CA THR A 611 40.93 33.19 -0.38
C THR A 611 39.96 34.04 -1.21
N GLY A 612 38.65 33.89 -1.01
CA GLY A 612 37.60 34.64 -1.71
C GLY A 612 37.74 36.15 -1.50
N GLU A 613 37.91 36.62 -0.26
CA GLU A 613 38.15 38.02 0.07
C GLU A 613 39.40 38.57 -0.62
N LYS A 614 40.50 37.82 -0.66
CA LYS A 614 41.78 38.27 -1.26
C LYS A 614 41.68 38.39 -2.78
N ILE A 615 41.15 37.38 -3.46
CA ILE A 615 41.03 37.37 -4.93
C ILE A 615 39.92 38.28 -5.45
N SER A 616 38.98 38.74 -4.60
CA SER A 616 37.89 39.67 -4.97
C SER A 616 38.36 40.95 -5.68
N SER A 617 39.59 41.38 -5.38
CA SER A 617 40.22 42.58 -5.92
C SER A 617 40.92 42.38 -7.28
N ILE A 618 41.08 41.13 -7.72
CA ILE A 618 41.85 40.78 -8.92
C ILE A 618 40.92 40.72 -10.15
N PRO A 619 41.16 41.53 -11.20
CA PRO A 619 40.55 41.35 -12.52
C PRO A 619 40.83 39.93 -13.03
N GLY A 620 39.78 39.13 -13.26
CA GLY A 620 39.93 37.72 -13.64
C GLY A 620 39.54 36.70 -12.57
N MET A 621 39.10 37.13 -11.36
CA MET A 621 38.82 36.21 -10.25
C MET A 621 37.57 36.57 -9.41
N LYS A 622 36.68 37.45 -9.88
CA LYS A 622 35.51 37.92 -9.11
C LYS A 622 34.42 36.87 -8.99
N LYS A 623 34.18 36.08 -10.04
CA LYS A 623 33.20 34.99 -9.97
C LYS A 623 33.68 33.90 -9.01
N MET A 624 34.96 33.53 -9.12
CA MET A 624 35.65 32.62 -8.19
C MET A 624 35.55 33.12 -6.74
N SER A 625 35.78 34.42 -6.49
CA SER A 625 35.58 35.04 -5.17
C SER A 625 34.16 34.80 -4.63
N GLY A 626 33.13 35.09 -5.43
CA GLY A 626 31.73 34.90 -5.05
C GLY A 626 31.29 33.44 -4.91
N GLU A 627 31.95 32.49 -5.59
CA GLU A 627 31.75 31.05 -5.41
C GLU A 627 32.36 30.56 -4.08
N LEU A 628 33.64 30.87 -3.82
CA LEU A 628 34.34 30.51 -2.59
C LEU A 628 33.65 31.09 -1.33
N LEU A 629 33.19 32.34 -1.40
CA LEU A 629 32.49 33.00 -0.28
C LEU A 629 31.15 32.33 0.07
N ARG A 630 30.36 31.91 -0.95
CA ARG A 630 29.11 31.18 -0.74
C ARG A 630 29.35 29.77 -0.17
N LYS A 631 30.39 29.07 -0.64
CA LYS A 631 30.75 27.75 -0.07
C LYS A 631 31.28 27.86 1.37
N ALA A 632 32.03 28.92 1.70
CA ALA A 632 32.41 29.22 3.08
C ALA A 632 31.19 29.43 3.99
N GLU A 633 30.21 30.23 3.56
CA GLU A 633 28.99 30.48 4.32
C GLU A 633 28.13 29.20 4.48
N ARG A 634 28.05 28.33 3.46
CA ARG A 634 27.35 27.04 3.59
C ARG A 634 28.04 26.10 4.60
N LEU A 635 29.37 26.03 4.58
CA LEU A 635 30.15 25.19 5.49
C LEU A 635 30.20 25.72 6.93
N GLU A 636 30.09 27.04 7.15
CA GLU A 636 30.01 27.63 8.50
C GLU A 636 28.64 27.43 9.17
N ASN A 637 27.55 27.33 8.40
CA ASN A 637 26.21 27.23 8.97
C ASN A 637 25.71 25.78 9.20
N GLN A 638 26.35 24.78 8.56
CA GLN A 638 26.15 23.33 8.79
C GLN A 638 24.68 22.83 8.85
N GLN A 639 23.75 23.44 8.13
CA GLN A 639 22.33 23.11 8.27
C GLN A 639 21.94 21.83 7.49
N PHE A 640 21.45 20.83 8.21
CA PHE A 640 20.90 19.58 7.66
C PHE A 640 19.40 19.47 7.97
N THR A 641 18.61 18.94 7.05
CA THR A 641 17.15 18.74 7.23
C THR A 641 16.82 17.25 7.33
N VAL A 642 16.13 16.86 8.41
CA VAL A 642 15.83 15.46 8.72
C VAL A 642 14.33 15.31 8.91
N ALA A 643 13.68 14.47 8.12
CA ALA A 643 12.22 14.29 8.18
C ALA A 643 11.81 12.99 8.87
N LEU A 644 10.80 13.08 9.75
CA LEU A 644 10.30 12.00 10.60
C LEU A 644 8.90 11.56 10.15
N PHE A 645 8.72 10.25 9.94
CA PHE A 645 7.53 9.64 9.34
C PHE A 645 7.04 8.39 10.10
N GLY A 646 5.82 7.94 9.79
CA GLY A 646 5.11 6.80 10.40
C GLY A 646 3.65 7.12 10.77
N ALA A 647 2.85 6.10 11.03
CA ALA A 647 1.44 6.20 11.41
C ALA A 647 1.18 6.96 12.73
N PHE A 648 -0.10 7.18 13.05
CA PHE A 648 -0.49 7.57 14.41
C PHE A 648 -0.14 6.47 15.43
N SER A 649 0.14 6.88 16.68
CA SER A 649 0.54 6.00 17.79
C SER A 649 1.80 5.14 17.58
N ALA A 650 2.50 5.24 16.44
CA ALA A 650 3.83 4.64 16.22
C ALA A 650 4.95 5.22 17.12
N GLY A 651 4.65 6.29 17.86
CA GLY A 651 5.57 6.92 18.81
C GLY A 651 6.57 7.89 18.17
N LYS A 652 6.26 8.47 17.00
CA LYS A 652 7.08 9.50 16.32
C LYS A 652 7.54 10.61 17.29
N SER A 653 6.59 11.33 17.88
CA SER A 653 6.90 12.48 18.75
C SER A 653 7.62 12.05 20.04
N SER A 654 7.39 10.83 20.52
CA SER A 654 8.17 10.21 21.62
C SER A 654 9.62 9.93 21.23
N PHE A 655 9.85 9.44 20.00
CA PHE A 655 11.19 9.21 19.44
C PHE A 655 11.91 10.53 19.14
N ALA A 656 11.20 11.53 18.63
CA ALA A 656 11.72 12.89 18.49
C ALA A 656 12.16 13.46 19.86
N ASN A 657 11.31 13.40 20.89
CA ASN A 657 11.67 13.82 22.26
C ASN A 657 12.90 13.05 22.79
N ALA A 658 13.01 11.75 22.51
CA ALA A 658 14.18 10.95 22.87
C ALA A 658 15.45 11.35 22.11
N LEU A 659 15.36 11.73 20.83
CA LEU A 659 16.48 12.20 20.01
C LEU A 659 16.95 13.60 20.46
N ILE A 660 16.01 14.53 20.66
CA ILE A 660 16.23 15.88 21.23
C ILE A 660 16.76 15.80 22.67
N GLY A 661 16.40 14.74 23.41
CA GLY A 661 16.77 14.54 24.81
C GLY A 661 15.89 15.28 25.83
N THR A 662 14.74 15.82 25.40
CA THR A 662 13.79 16.56 26.26
C THR A 662 12.35 16.33 25.82
N ASP A 663 11.40 16.41 26.76
CA ASP A 663 9.96 16.39 26.47
C ASP A 663 9.49 17.71 25.82
N LEU A 664 9.55 17.80 24.49
CA LEU A 664 9.18 19.00 23.73
C LEU A 664 7.81 18.87 23.07
N LEU A 665 7.65 17.87 22.21
CA LEU A 665 6.43 17.58 21.47
C LEU A 665 5.43 16.83 22.38
N PRO A 666 4.13 17.14 22.34
CA PRO A 666 3.14 16.40 23.10
C PRO A 666 3.00 14.97 22.58
N VAL A 667 2.87 14.01 23.50
CA VAL A 667 2.54 12.61 23.20
C VAL A 667 1.07 12.39 23.55
N SER A 668 0.30 11.83 22.62
CA SER A 668 -1.12 11.48 22.83
C SER A 668 -1.48 10.22 22.04
N PRO A 669 -2.40 9.37 22.55
CA PRO A 669 -2.98 8.28 21.76
C PRO A 669 -4.04 8.75 20.75
N ASN A 670 -4.50 10.00 20.85
CA ASN A 670 -5.47 10.61 19.93
C ASN A 670 -4.76 11.27 18.74
N PRO A 671 -5.44 11.56 17.61
CA PRO A 671 -4.84 12.27 16.47
C PRO A 671 -4.48 13.73 16.81
N THR A 672 -3.22 14.01 17.17
CA THR A 672 -2.76 15.34 17.63
C THR A 672 -1.66 15.97 16.79
N THR A 673 -1.56 15.65 15.50
CA THR A 673 -0.56 16.23 14.58
C THR A 673 -1.17 16.49 13.19
N ALA A 674 -1.91 17.59 13.08
CA ALA A 674 -2.40 18.12 11.80
C ALA A 674 -1.44 19.15 11.15
N ALA A 675 -0.56 19.76 11.95
CA ALA A 675 0.45 20.73 11.52
C ALA A 675 1.86 20.11 11.43
N ILE A 676 2.72 20.70 10.60
CA ILE A 676 4.13 20.34 10.46
C ILE A 676 4.93 21.03 11.60
N ASN A 677 5.80 20.30 12.31
CA ASN A 677 6.67 20.90 13.33
C ASN A 677 8.14 20.82 12.91
N LYS A 678 8.78 21.97 12.69
CA LYS A 678 10.22 22.12 12.42
C LYS A 678 10.96 22.52 13.69
N ILE A 679 11.89 21.69 14.14
CA ILE A 679 12.69 21.91 15.34
C ILE A 679 14.09 22.31 14.88
N LYS A 680 14.44 23.59 15.06
CA LYS A 680 15.55 24.27 14.37
C LYS A 680 16.66 24.68 15.36
N PRO A 681 17.93 24.73 14.91
CA PRO A 681 19.01 25.39 15.64
C PRO A 681 18.69 26.85 15.96
N VAL A 682 19.13 27.30 17.14
CA VAL A 682 18.96 28.70 17.59
C VAL A 682 19.86 29.65 16.81
N ASP A 683 19.37 30.87 16.55
CA ASP A 683 20.13 31.90 15.82
C ASP A 683 20.08 33.27 16.51
N LYS A 684 20.82 34.26 15.96
CA LYS A 684 20.97 35.62 16.53
C LYS A 684 19.66 36.44 16.58
N LYS A 685 18.60 36.02 15.89
CA LYS A 685 17.23 36.59 15.87
C LYS A 685 16.23 35.71 16.64
N HIS A 686 16.49 34.40 16.68
CA HIS A 686 15.63 33.38 17.25
C HIS A 686 16.34 32.59 18.38
N PRO A 687 16.40 33.15 19.60
CA PRO A 687 16.96 32.45 20.76
C PRO A 687 16.07 31.27 21.20
N HIS A 688 16.66 30.38 22.01
CA HIS A 688 16.03 29.20 22.60
C HIS A 688 14.61 29.51 23.13
N GLY A 689 13.65 28.67 22.74
CA GLY A 689 12.24 28.79 23.14
C GLY A 689 11.42 29.76 22.28
N THR A 690 12.00 30.36 21.24
CA THR A 690 11.24 31.09 20.22
C THR A 690 10.41 30.11 19.39
N VAL A 691 9.12 30.40 19.24
CA VAL A 691 8.22 29.66 18.35
C VAL A 691 7.62 30.60 17.31
N ILE A 692 7.48 30.11 16.07
CA ILE A 692 6.87 30.83 14.95
C ILE A 692 5.78 29.92 14.36
N VAL A 693 4.52 30.34 14.46
CA VAL A 693 3.34 29.62 13.94
C VAL A 693 2.87 30.31 12.66
N LYS A 694 2.86 29.59 11.54
CA LYS A 694 2.28 30.05 10.28
C LYS A 694 0.81 29.60 10.20
N LEU A 695 -0.12 30.55 10.10
CA LEU A 695 -1.54 30.26 9.93
C LEU A 695 -1.87 30.04 8.45
N LYS A 696 -2.75 29.06 8.16
CA LYS A 696 -3.15 28.68 6.80
C LYS A 696 -3.72 29.85 6.02
N GLU A 697 -3.43 29.88 4.72
CA GLU A 697 -4.06 30.79 3.77
C GLU A 697 -5.57 30.56 3.65
N SER A 698 -6.34 31.65 3.48
CA SER A 698 -7.80 31.62 3.50
C SER A 698 -8.40 30.68 2.44
N ALA A 699 -7.89 30.72 1.21
CA ALA A 699 -8.31 29.82 0.13
C ALA A 699 -7.92 28.36 0.39
N ALA A 700 -6.74 28.12 0.96
CA ALA A 700 -6.27 26.77 1.26
C ALA A 700 -7.09 26.11 2.38
N LEU A 701 -7.47 26.86 3.42
CA LEU A 701 -8.35 26.39 4.49
C LEU A 701 -9.79 26.19 4.00
N PHE A 702 -10.28 27.05 3.10
CA PHE A 702 -11.62 26.88 2.52
C PHE A 702 -11.76 25.55 1.76
N GLU A 703 -10.74 25.15 1.00
CA GLU A 703 -10.76 23.88 0.26
C GLU A 703 -10.87 22.64 1.19
N GLU A 704 -10.24 22.65 2.36
CA GLU A 704 -10.34 21.56 3.36
C GLU A 704 -11.75 21.47 3.98
N VAL A 705 -12.34 22.63 4.27
CA VAL A 705 -13.71 22.75 4.80
C VAL A 705 -14.75 22.34 3.76
N GLN A 706 -14.59 22.79 2.51
CA GLN A 706 -15.45 22.40 1.39
C GLN A 706 -15.37 20.89 1.13
N ARG A 707 -14.16 20.30 1.12
CA ARG A 707 -13.97 18.85 0.94
C ARG A 707 -14.66 18.04 2.05
N SER A 708 -14.50 18.47 3.30
CA SER A 708 -15.14 17.80 4.45
C SER A 708 -16.66 17.99 4.49
N LEU A 709 -17.19 19.11 3.97
CA LEU A 709 -18.64 19.32 3.81
C LEU A 709 -19.23 18.52 2.64
N HIS A 710 -18.48 18.34 1.55
CA HIS A 710 -18.89 17.54 0.40
C HIS A 710 -19.10 16.06 0.78
N PHE A 711 -18.32 15.52 1.72
CA PHE A 711 -18.55 14.20 2.31
C PHE A 711 -19.97 14.05 2.90
N PHE A 712 -20.47 15.08 3.56
CA PHE A 712 -21.84 15.12 4.11
C PHE A 712 -22.91 15.54 3.08
N GLY A 713 -22.54 15.71 1.81
CA GLY A 713 -23.43 16.12 0.73
C GLY A 713 -23.77 17.61 0.69
N TYR A 714 -22.89 18.47 1.25
CA TYR A 714 -23.05 19.93 1.20
C TYR A 714 -21.98 20.57 0.31
N ASP A 715 -22.39 21.09 -0.85
CA ASP A 715 -21.60 22.02 -1.62
C ASP A 715 -21.83 23.46 -1.12
N VAL A 716 -20.75 24.18 -0.84
CA VAL A 716 -20.75 25.55 -0.30
C VAL A 716 -19.75 26.41 -1.08
N LYS A 717 -20.01 27.72 -1.19
CA LYS A 717 -19.20 28.68 -1.97
C LYS A 717 -18.29 29.56 -1.13
N ASP A 718 -18.60 29.69 0.16
CA ASP A 718 -17.85 30.51 1.11
C ASP A 718 -17.95 29.94 2.53
N PHE A 719 -17.15 30.49 3.46
CA PHE A 719 -17.16 30.09 4.87
C PHE A 719 -18.48 30.37 5.59
N HIS A 720 -19.35 31.25 5.11
CA HIS A 720 -20.63 31.57 5.73
C HIS A 720 -21.70 30.51 5.37
N GLU A 721 -21.81 30.13 4.09
CA GLU A 721 -22.55 28.92 3.65
C GLU A 721 -21.97 27.66 4.33
N GLY A 722 -20.65 27.59 4.47
CA GLY A 722 -19.92 26.54 5.19
C GLY A 722 -20.37 26.41 6.65
N MET A 723 -20.19 27.44 7.46
CA MET A 723 -20.57 27.47 8.88
C MET A 723 -22.08 27.24 9.10
N ALA A 724 -22.93 27.73 8.20
CA ALA A 724 -24.37 27.46 8.24
C ALA A 724 -24.73 25.99 7.90
N SER A 725 -23.82 25.26 7.24
CA SER A 725 -23.97 23.84 6.93
C SER A 725 -23.37 22.95 8.03
N ILE A 726 -22.19 23.30 8.56
CA ILE A 726 -21.59 22.64 9.72
C ILE A 726 -22.56 22.64 10.92
N LYS A 727 -23.20 23.78 11.23
CA LYS A 727 -24.17 23.88 12.32
C LYS A 727 -25.43 23.00 12.14
N LYS A 728 -25.73 22.53 10.92
CA LYS A 728 -26.80 21.53 10.65
C LYS A 728 -26.32 20.08 10.80
N ILE A 729 -25.03 19.83 10.65
CA ILE A 729 -24.38 18.52 10.82
C ILE A 729 -24.13 18.27 12.31
N VAL A 730 -23.48 19.21 13.00
CA VAL A 730 -23.17 19.12 14.44
C VAL A 730 -24.43 18.99 15.31
N GLY A 731 -25.59 19.46 14.82
CA GLY A 731 -26.90 19.28 15.46
C GLY A 731 -27.62 17.95 15.16
N LYS A 732 -26.96 16.95 14.54
CA LYS A 732 -27.55 15.64 14.23
C LYS A 732 -26.65 14.48 14.63
N GLU A 733 -27.10 13.73 15.63
CA GLU A 733 -26.34 12.73 16.40
C GLU A 733 -26.20 11.35 15.70
N VAL A 734 -26.14 11.29 14.36
CA VAL A 734 -26.05 10.03 13.61
C VAL A 734 -25.06 10.12 12.43
N VAL A 735 -23.82 9.71 12.68
CA VAL A 735 -22.80 9.43 11.66
C VAL A 735 -22.27 8.02 11.91
N SER A 736 -22.45 7.13 10.93
CA SER A 736 -22.33 5.67 11.10
C SER A 736 -20.96 5.07 10.76
N ASP A 737 -20.09 5.84 10.12
CA ASP A 737 -18.85 5.38 9.49
C ASP A 737 -17.64 6.15 10.03
N ALA A 738 -16.45 5.54 9.96
CA ALA A 738 -15.23 6.12 10.53
C ALA A 738 -14.80 7.41 9.81
N ALA A 739 -14.81 7.41 8.47
CA ALA A 739 -14.48 8.59 7.66
C ALA A 739 -15.39 9.79 7.97
N GLY A 740 -16.71 9.56 8.11
CA GLY A 740 -17.64 10.61 8.52
C GLY A 740 -17.36 11.13 9.93
N LYS A 741 -17.01 10.27 10.89
CA LYS A 741 -16.62 10.71 12.24
C LYS A 741 -15.35 11.58 12.22
N MET A 742 -14.38 11.29 11.35
CA MET A 742 -13.18 12.12 11.17
C MET A 742 -13.50 13.49 10.55
N HIS A 743 -14.28 13.54 9.46
CA HIS A 743 -14.73 14.82 8.89
C HIS A 743 -15.61 15.62 9.86
N PHE A 744 -16.41 14.94 10.70
CA PHE A 744 -17.19 15.58 11.75
C PHE A 744 -16.30 16.23 12.82
N ALA A 745 -15.25 15.53 13.28
CA ALA A 745 -14.29 16.06 14.25
C ALA A 745 -13.60 17.33 13.71
N PHE A 746 -13.05 17.26 12.49
CA PHE A 746 -12.44 18.42 11.82
C PHE A 746 -13.41 19.61 11.69
N LEU A 747 -14.63 19.39 11.19
CA LEU A 747 -15.61 20.47 11.04
C LEU A 747 -16.09 21.03 12.40
N SER A 748 -16.16 20.21 13.44
CA SER A 748 -16.49 20.62 14.81
C SER A 748 -15.38 21.49 15.41
N ALA A 749 -14.12 21.05 15.33
CA ALA A 749 -12.95 21.80 15.77
C ALA A 749 -12.82 23.14 15.03
N PHE A 750 -12.95 23.12 13.70
CA PHE A 750 -13.01 24.32 12.86
C PHE A 750 -14.14 25.26 13.29
N CYS A 751 -15.36 24.76 13.51
CA CYS A 751 -16.51 25.59 13.88
C CYS A 751 -16.33 26.31 15.22
N LYS A 752 -15.56 25.74 16.16
CA LYS A 752 -15.22 26.39 17.43
C LYS A 752 -14.09 27.41 17.27
N GLY A 753 -13.01 27.04 16.58
CA GLY A 753 -11.83 27.90 16.41
C GLY A 753 -12.01 29.05 15.41
N PHE A 754 -12.98 28.97 14.49
CA PHE A 754 -13.15 29.95 13.41
C PHE A 754 -13.27 31.38 13.91
N GLU A 755 -14.04 31.61 14.98
CA GLU A 755 -14.23 32.95 15.56
C GLU A 755 -12.91 33.58 16.08
N LEU A 756 -11.91 32.76 16.45
CA LEU A 756 -10.59 33.21 16.89
C LEU A 756 -9.60 33.48 15.74
N PHE A 757 -9.67 32.69 14.66
CA PHE A 757 -8.63 32.67 13.62
C PHE A 757 -9.03 33.25 12.26
N HIS A 758 -10.32 33.43 11.94
CA HIS A 758 -10.77 33.88 10.61
C HIS A 758 -10.15 35.22 10.14
N ASN A 759 -9.90 36.16 11.06
CA ASN A 759 -9.28 37.45 10.74
C ASN A 759 -7.74 37.40 10.64
N ARG A 760 -7.12 36.22 10.82
CA ARG A 760 -5.67 36.02 10.97
C ARG A 760 -5.10 34.97 10.01
N LEU A 761 -5.91 34.51 9.05
CA LEU A 761 -5.48 33.54 8.04
C LEU A 761 -4.37 34.16 7.16
N GLY A 762 -3.27 33.42 6.94
CA GLY A 762 -2.05 33.92 6.32
C GLY A 762 -1.09 34.69 7.23
N GLU A 763 -1.42 34.96 8.51
CA GLU A 763 -0.48 35.59 9.44
C GLU A 763 0.65 34.63 9.88
N ILE A 764 1.82 35.22 10.15
CA ILE A 764 2.92 34.59 10.88
C ILE A 764 2.92 35.12 12.32
N VAL A 765 2.76 34.22 13.29
CA VAL A 765 2.58 34.54 14.71
C VAL A 765 3.80 34.08 15.51
N ARG A 766 4.51 34.99 16.18
CA ARG A 766 5.59 34.63 17.13
C ARG A 766 5.01 34.35 18.51
N THR A 767 5.40 33.24 19.13
CA THR A 767 4.96 32.84 20.48
C THR A 767 6.05 32.03 21.22
N ASP A 768 5.70 31.35 22.31
CA ASP A 768 6.58 30.58 23.19
C ASP A 768 6.27 29.06 23.22
N LEU A 769 7.09 28.30 23.96
CA LEU A 769 6.95 26.85 24.14
C LEU A 769 5.69 26.41 24.89
N LYS A 770 4.98 27.31 25.58
CA LYS A 770 3.76 26.99 26.31
C LYS A 770 2.55 27.07 25.37
N GLU A 771 2.41 28.17 24.62
CA GLU A 771 1.36 28.26 23.58
C GLU A 771 1.58 27.22 22.48
N PHE A 772 2.84 26.90 22.15
CA PHE A 772 3.19 25.80 21.22
C PHE A 772 2.47 24.49 21.56
N ARG A 773 2.51 24.05 22.83
CA ARG A 773 1.82 22.82 23.25
C ARG A 773 0.31 22.90 23.02
N GLU A 774 -0.30 24.08 23.14
CA GLU A 774 -1.72 24.28 22.80
C GLU A 774 -1.99 24.28 21.29
N PHE A 775 -1.09 24.84 20.46
CA PHE A 775 -1.23 24.82 18.99
C PHE A 775 -1.07 23.43 18.38
N VAL A 776 -0.27 22.54 18.99
CA VAL A 776 -0.15 21.15 18.57
C VAL A 776 -1.29 20.30 19.14
N ALA A 777 -1.53 20.33 20.45
CA ALA A 777 -2.42 19.36 21.11
C ALA A 777 -3.92 19.68 21.04
N ASN A 778 -4.34 20.93 20.77
CA ASN A 778 -5.76 21.28 20.64
C ASN A 778 -6.16 21.40 19.16
N GLU A 779 -7.01 20.49 18.69
CA GLU A 779 -7.55 20.50 17.31
C GLU A 779 -8.19 21.84 16.93
N GLU A 780 -8.86 22.53 17.87
CA GLU A 780 -9.53 23.82 17.67
C GLU A 780 -8.55 24.95 17.31
N LYS A 781 -7.26 24.77 17.61
CA LYS A 781 -6.14 25.61 17.14
C LYS A 781 -5.42 24.96 15.95
N SER A 782 -5.07 23.69 16.07
CA SER A 782 -4.23 22.95 15.13
C SER A 782 -4.78 22.94 13.70
N CYS A 783 -6.11 22.88 13.52
CA CYS A 783 -6.72 22.89 12.19
C CYS A 783 -6.48 24.20 11.39
N PHE A 784 -6.15 25.32 12.05
CA PHE A 784 -5.82 26.61 11.43
C PHE A 784 -4.33 26.80 11.15
N VAL A 785 -3.45 25.93 11.66
CA VAL A 785 -2.00 26.03 11.51
C VAL A 785 -1.53 25.28 10.26
N GLU A 786 -0.62 25.88 9.50
CA GLU A 786 0.07 25.24 8.38
C GLU A 786 1.38 24.58 8.85
N GLU A 787 2.20 25.36 9.56
CA GLU A 787 3.54 24.97 9.99
C GLU A 787 3.92 25.70 11.29
N ILE A 788 4.73 25.04 12.13
CA ILE A 788 5.34 25.64 13.31
C ILE A 788 6.86 25.45 13.25
N GLU A 789 7.62 26.53 13.40
CA GLU A 789 9.05 26.49 13.67
C GLU A 789 9.33 26.71 15.17
N VAL A 790 10.10 25.81 15.78
CA VAL A 790 10.51 25.85 17.19
C VAL A 790 12.03 25.90 17.26
N PHE A 791 12.58 26.98 17.81
CA PHE A 791 14.02 27.19 17.91
C PHE A 791 14.50 26.73 19.28
N ILE A 792 15.29 25.64 19.32
CA ILE A 792 15.74 25.03 20.58
C ILE A 792 17.23 24.70 20.56
N ASP A 793 17.85 24.78 21.73
CA ASP A 793 19.22 24.34 21.97
C ASP A 793 19.17 22.93 22.59
N SER A 794 19.70 21.95 21.87
CA SER A 794 19.64 20.51 22.18
C SER A 794 20.85 19.81 21.54
N PRO A 795 21.23 18.58 21.95
CA PRO A 795 22.30 17.82 21.29
C PRO A 795 22.09 17.72 19.77
N LEU A 796 20.86 17.38 19.34
CA LEU A 796 20.50 17.26 17.93
C LEU A 796 20.70 18.58 17.16
N THR A 797 20.20 19.69 17.70
CA THR A 797 20.27 20.99 17.02
C THR A 797 21.64 21.67 17.09
N ARG A 798 22.57 21.16 17.91
CA ARG A 798 23.98 21.60 17.93
C ARG A 798 24.78 21.03 16.76
N GLU A 799 24.48 19.81 16.32
CA GLU A 799 25.01 19.21 15.08
C GLU A 799 24.40 19.83 13.80
N GLY A 800 23.84 21.04 13.88
CA GLY A 800 23.21 21.77 12.76
C GLY A 800 21.89 21.18 12.24
N ILE A 801 21.40 20.09 12.84
CA ILE A 801 20.22 19.36 12.35
C ILE A 801 18.92 20.11 12.68
N THR A 802 18.10 20.30 11.65
CA THR A 802 16.68 20.64 11.74
C THR A 802 15.84 19.37 11.62
N LEU A 803 15.12 19.01 12.67
CA LEU A 803 14.19 17.86 12.68
C LEU A 803 12.78 18.31 12.29
N VAL A 804 12.14 17.59 11.37
CA VAL A 804 10.77 17.86 10.91
C VAL A 804 9.87 16.70 11.32
N ASP A 805 9.03 16.90 12.34
CA ASP A 805 7.94 15.97 12.69
C ASP A 805 6.76 16.20 11.74
N THR A 806 6.42 15.17 10.96
CA THR A 806 5.36 15.25 9.94
C THR A 806 4.05 14.64 10.44
N PRO A 807 2.89 15.17 10.00
CA PRO A 807 1.58 14.55 10.25
C PRO A 807 1.55 13.05 9.93
N GLY A 808 0.81 12.27 10.75
CA GLY A 808 0.69 10.82 10.56
C GLY A 808 0.11 10.44 9.21
N ALA A 809 0.55 9.30 8.65
CA ALA A 809 0.14 8.85 7.32
C ALA A 809 -1.39 8.64 7.18
N ASP A 810 -2.09 8.35 8.29
CA ASP A 810 -3.54 8.17 8.34
C ASP A 810 -4.34 9.51 8.35
N SER A 811 -3.69 10.66 8.15
CA SER A 811 -4.35 11.97 8.13
C SER A 811 -5.11 12.22 6.81
N ILE A 812 -6.44 12.38 6.91
CA ILE A 812 -7.45 12.38 5.82
C ILE A 812 -7.17 13.36 4.66
N ASN A 813 -6.31 14.36 4.86
CA ASN A 813 -5.99 15.32 3.81
C ASN A 813 -4.98 14.76 2.80
N ALA A 814 -5.44 14.53 1.56
CA ALA A 814 -4.63 14.35 0.34
C ALA A 814 -3.66 15.52 0.00
N ARG A 815 -3.46 16.45 0.94
CA ARG A 815 -2.47 17.53 0.95
C ARG A 815 -1.19 17.11 1.70
N HIS A 816 -1.28 16.22 2.69
CA HIS A 816 -0.11 15.75 3.45
C HIS A 816 0.85 14.90 2.62
N THR A 817 0.38 14.20 1.58
CA THR A 817 1.27 13.39 0.73
C THR A 817 2.12 14.23 -0.22
N GLY A 818 1.64 15.40 -0.67
CA GLY A 818 2.48 16.37 -1.38
C GLY A 818 3.55 16.97 -0.48
N VAL A 819 3.18 17.33 0.76
CA VAL A 819 4.11 17.80 1.80
C VAL A 819 5.17 16.73 2.12
N ALA A 820 4.74 15.50 2.36
CA ALA A 820 5.63 14.38 2.65
C ALA A 820 6.58 14.08 1.49
N PHE A 821 6.09 14.12 0.24
CA PHE A 821 6.92 13.95 -0.95
C PHE A 821 7.97 15.06 -1.10
N ASN A 822 7.64 16.32 -0.78
CA ASN A 822 8.61 17.41 -0.75
C ASN A 822 9.71 17.20 0.30
N TYR A 823 9.38 16.66 1.47
CA TYR A 823 10.40 16.29 2.47
C TYR A 823 11.21 15.06 2.06
N ILE A 824 10.62 14.06 1.41
CA ILE A 824 11.35 12.92 0.84
C ILE A 824 12.37 13.39 -0.21
N LYS A 825 11.99 14.36 -1.05
CA LYS A 825 12.89 15.01 -2.02
C LYS A 825 14.02 15.76 -1.30
N ASN A 826 13.66 16.72 -0.44
CA ASN A 826 14.56 17.80 -0.01
C ASN A 826 15.28 17.56 1.33
N SER A 827 14.90 16.56 2.14
CA SER A 827 15.61 16.24 3.39
C SER A 827 16.89 15.45 3.12
N ASP A 828 17.96 15.78 3.85
CA ASP A 828 19.25 15.10 3.84
C ASP A 828 19.16 13.68 4.43
N ALA A 829 18.25 13.45 5.38
CA ALA A 829 17.92 12.11 5.90
C ALA A 829 16.42 11.93 6.20
N ILE A 830 15.99 10.66 6.19
CA ILE A 830 14.60 10.22 6.38
C ILE A 830 14.58 9.19 7.52
N LEU A 831 13.79 9.46 8.57
CA LEU A 831 13.59 8.60 9.72
C LEU A 831 12.15 8.07 9.71
N PHE A 832 11.96 6.75 9.60
CA PHE A 832 10.65 6.11 9.60
C PHE A 832 10.43 5.30 10.88
N VAL A 833 9.39 5.61 11.66
CA VAL A 833 9.11 4.98 12.95
C VAL A 833 7.88 4.07 12.86
N THR A 834 8.05 2.81 13.25
CA THR A 834 6.95 1.83 13.40
C THR A 834 6.92 1.27 14.82
N TYR A 835 5.77 0.76 15.28
CA TYR A 835 5.61 0.23 16.65
C TYR A 835 5.92 -1.27 16.71
N TYR A 836 6.56 -1.74 17.79
CA TYR A 836 6.98 -3.14 17.97
C TYR A 836 5.84 -4.16 17.81
N ASN A 837 4.69 -3.94 18.46
CA ASN A 837 3.53 -4.85 18.37
C ASN A 837 2.75 -4.77 17.04
N HIS A 838 2.92 -3.69 16.28
CA HIS A 838 2.09 -3.33 15.13
C HIS A 838 3.00 -2.77 14.03
N ALA A 839 3.76 -3.65 13.42
CA ALA A 839 4.62 -3.35 12.28
C ALA A 839 3.76 -3.04 11.04
N PHE A 840 3.79 -1.77 10.63
CA PHE A 840 3.16 -1.21 9.42
C PHE A 840 1.62 -1.29 9.36
N SER A 841 0.97 -0.15 9.65
CA SER A 841 -0.46 0.06 9.38
C SER A 841 -0.78 0.06 7.88
N LYS A 842 -2.07 0.06 7.53
CA LYS A 842 -2.54 0.24 6.14
C LYS A 842 -1.96 1.51 5.49
N ALA A 843 -1.83 2.61 6.25
CA ALA A 843 -1.28 3.87 5.77
C ALA A 843 0.26 3.87 5.72
N ASP A 844 0.92 3.23 6.69
CA ASP A 844 2.39 3.02 6.63
C ASP A 844 2.77 2.28 5.35
N ARG A 845 2.05 1.20 5.00
CA ARG A 845 2.27 0.41 3.78
C ARG A 845 2.28 1.25 2.51
N GLU A 846 1.27 2.09 2.31
CA GLU A 846 1.18 2.93 1.10
C GLU A 846 2.27 4.00 1.07
N PHE A 847 2.64 4.57 2.22
CA PHE A 847 3.78 5.49 2.33
C PHE A 847 5.14 4.79 2.08
N LEU A 848 5.32 3.56 2.55
CA LEU A 848 6.53 2.77 2.33
C LEU A 848 6.69 2.35 0.87
N ILE A 849 5.60 2.04 0.17
CA ILE A 849 5.61 1.83 -1.28
C ILE A 849 6.01 3.11 -2.03
N GLN A 850 5.53 4.29 -1.58
CA GLN A 850 5.96 5.59 -2.12
C GLN A 850 7.46 5.86 -1.89
N LEU A 851 8.02 5.53 -0.72
CA LEU A 851 9.47 5.57 -0.47
C LEU A 851 10.25 4.59 -1.37
N GLY A 852 9.78 3.34 -1.47
CA GLY A 852 10.42 2.29 -2.29
C GLY A 852 10.55 2.69 -3.76
N ARG A 853 9.51 3.32 -4.32
CA ARG A 853 9.50 3.83 -5.71
C ARG A 853 10.59 4.86 -6.01
N VAL A 854 10.96 5.68 -5.03
CA VAL A 854 11.94 6.77 -5.23
C VAL A 854 13.34 6.45 -4.72
N LYS A 855 13.53 5.37 -3.93
CA LYS A 855 14.83 5.02 -3.31
C LYS A 855 15.98 4.98 -4.32
N GLU A 856 15.79 4.40 -5.50
CA GLU A 856 16.82 4.30 -6.56
C GLU A 856 17.18 5.65 -7.23
N THR A 857 16.54 6.76 -6.83
CA THR A 857 16.79 8.12 -7.37
C THR A 857 17.81 8.92 -6.56
N PHE A 858 18.20 8.46 -5.38
CA PHE A 858 19.15 9.15 -4.49
C PHE A 858 20.56 8.57 -4.60
N GLU A 859 21.60 9.43 -4.62
CA GLU A 859 23.01 8.99 -4.67
C GLU A 859 23.48 8.32 -3.36
N LEU A 860 22.74 8.48 -2.25
CA LEU A 860 23.03 7.91 -0.93
C LEU A 860 21.77 7.28 -0.31
N ASP A 861 21.93 6.19 0.46
CA ASP A 861 20.83 5.49 1.14
C ASP A 861 20.41 6.20 2.43
N LYS A 862 19.83 7.39 2.27
CA LYS A 862 19.47 8.34 3.34
C LYS A 862 18.28 7.92 4.23
N MET A 863 17.88 6.64 4.20
CA MET A 863 16.68 6.11 4.86
C MET A 863 17.03 5.24 6.07
N PHE A 864 16.43 5.57 7.23
CA PHE A 864 16.58 4.84 8.49
C PHE A 864 15.21 4.40 8.99
N PHE A 865 15.10 3.15 9.45
CA PHE A 865 13.86 2.53 9.92
C PHE A 865 14.00 2.17 11.40
N ILE A 866 13.05 2.60 12.22
CA ILE A 866 13.09 2.51 13.68
C ILE A 866 11.90 1.68 14.15
N VAL A 867 12.18 0.50 14.72
CA VAL A 867 11.19 -0.31 15.43
C VAL A 867 11.17 0.14 16.88
N ASN A 868 10.15 0.89 17.24
CA ASN A 868 10.02 1.59 18.51
C ASN A 868 9.26 0.76 19.57
N ALA A 869 9.52 1.05 20.84
CA ALA A 869 8.96 0.36 22.01
C ALA A 869 9.41 -1.11 22.18
N ILE A 870 10.69 -1.39 21.93
CA ILE A 870 11.29 -2.73 22.16
C ILE A 870 11.29 -3.16 23.64
N ASP A 871 10.99 -2.26 24.59
CA ASP A 871 10.76 -2.57 26.00
C ASP A 871 9.47 -3.40 26.26
N LEU A 872 8.69 -3.63 25.20
CA LEU A 872 7.61 -4.62 25.17
C LEU A 872 8.09 -6.06 24.91
N ALA A 873 9.32 -6.25 24.39
CA ALA A 873 9.85 -7.57 24.05
C ALA A 873 10.14 -8.40 25.31
N ASN A 874 9.74 -9.67 25.32
CA ASN A 874 9.99 -10.56 26.47
C ASN A 874 11.44 -11.08 26.51
N ASN A 875 12.13 -11.13 25.37
CA ASN A 875 13.54 -11.53 25.24
C ASN A 875 14.12 -11.13 23.85
N GLU A 876 15.42 -11.35 23.65
CA GLU A 876 16.09 -11.01 22.38
C GLU A 876 15.70 -11.90 21.19
N GLU A 877 15.29 -13.16 21.40
CA GLU A 877 14.86 -14.05 20.30
C GLU A 877 13.51 -13.59 19.71
N GLU A 878 12.60 -13.15 20.58
CA GLU A 878 11.33 -12.52 20.19
C GLU A 878 11.56 -11.21 19.44
N MET A 879 12.43 -10.34 19.96
CA MET A 879 12.83 -9.10 19.30
C MET A 879 13.44 -9.38 17.91
N ALA A 880 14.38 -10.31 17.79
CA ALA A 880 15.00 -10.66 16.52
C ALA A 880 13.98 -11.21 15.50
N SER A 881 13.02 -12.02 15.96
CA SER A 881 11.96 -12.57 15.12
C SER A 881 10.98 -11.48 14.62
N VAL A 882 10.69 -10.45 15.43
CA VAL A 882 9.92 -9.27 14.98
C VAL A 882 10.73 -8.47 13.95
N MET A 883 12.04 -8.30 14.17
CA MET A 883 12.92 -7.57 13.25
C MET A 883 13.06 -8.27 11.89
N GLU A 884 13.10 -9.61 11.84
CA GLU A 884 13.10 -10.37 10.59
C GLU A 884 11.79 -10.17 9.82
N TYR A 885 10.63 -10.25 10.49
CA TYR A 885 9.32 -9.93 9.89
C TYR A 885 9.25 -8.49 9.33
N VAL A 886 9.72 -7.50 10.10
CA VAL A 886 9.78 -6.09 9.66
C VAL A 886 10.69 -5.92 8.44
N GLN A 887 11.84 -6.62 8.41
CA GLN A 887 12.76 -6.58 7.28
C GLN A 887 12.16 -7.17 6.01
N ASP A 888 11.51 -8.34 6.09
CA ASP A 888 10.88 -8.98 4.93
C ASP A 888 9.70 -8.15 4.39
N GLN A 889 8.93 -7.51 5.27
CA GLN A 889 7.90 -6.53 4.88
C GLN A 889 8.50 -5.33 4.13
N LEU A 890 9.59 -4.73 4.63
CA LEU A 890 10.26 -3.62 3.93
C LEU A 890 10.79 -4.05 2.55
N VAL A 891 11.32 -5.27 2.42
CA VAL A 891 11.74 -5.84 1.13
C VAL A 891 10.56 -6.06 0.19
N GLN A 892 9.40 -6.49 0.69
CA GLN A 892 8.15 -6.61 -0.07
C GLN A 892 7.68 -5.25 -0.62
N TYR A 893 7.86 -4.16 0.13
CA TYR A 893 7.58 -2.78 -0.31
C TYR A 893 8.69 -2.15 -1.18
N GLY A 894 9.65 -2.95 -1.65
CA GLY A 894 10.72 -2.54 -2.55
C GLY A 894 11.94 -1.92 -1.86
N ILE A 895 11.90 -1.74 -0.54
CA ILE A 895 12.99 -1.14 0.26
C ILE A 895 14.04 -2.23 0.53
N ARG A 896 14.85 -2.51 -0.49
CA ARG A 896 15.99 -3.42 -0.41
C ARG A 896 17.04 -2.86 0.55
N ARG A 897 17.60 -3.72 1.41
CA ARG A 897 18.59 -3.38 2.46
C ARG A 897 18.16 -2.17 3.31
N PRO A 898 17.13 -2.29 4.15
CA PRO A 898 16.74 -1.20 5.05
C PRO A 898 17.76 -1.05 6.20
N ASN A 899 18.13 0.20 6.53
CA ASN A 899 18.91 0.48 7.74
C ASN A 899 17.96 0.41 8.96
N LEU A 900 17.80 -0.80 9.53
CA LEU A 900 16.75 -1.11 10.51
C LEU A 900 17.29 -1.18 11.95
N PHE A 901 16.71 -0.39 12.86
CA PHE A 901 17.16 -0.22 14.24
C PHE A 901 16.06 -0.54 15.27
N PRO A 902 16.31 -1.45 16.24
CA PRO A 902 15.43 -1.65 17.39
C PRO A 902 15.72 -0.57 18.44
N VAL A 903 14.71 0.19 18.89
CA VAL A 903 14.86 1.29 19.87
C VAL A 903 13.70 1.33 20.87
N SER A 904 13.96 1.71 22.13
CA SER A 904 12.92 2.17 23.06
C SER A 904 13.06 3.67 23.32
N SER A 905 12.17 4.47 22.72
CA SER A 905 12.11 5.92 22.99
C SER A 905 11.81 6.23 24.45
N LEU A 906 11.06 5.35 25.13
CA LEU A 906 10.69 5.52 26.53
C LEU A 906 11.88 5.33 27.47
N LEU A 907 12.73 4.33 27.21
CA LEU A 907 13.97 4.15 27.95
C LEU A 907 14.97 5.26 27.60
N ALA A 908 15.14 5.58 26.31
CA ALA A 908 16.08 6.61 25.86
C ALA A 908 15.80 8.01 26.47
N LEU A 909 14.54 8.43 26.53
CA LEU A 909 14.17 9.70 27.14
C LEU A 909 14.43 9.69 28.65
N LYS A 910 14.21 8.56 29.34
CA LYS A 910 14.57 8.41 30.77
C LYS A 910 16.08 8.42 30.97
N GLU A 911 16.84 7.69 30.16
CA GLU A 911 18.30 7.62 30.21
C GLU A 911 18.92 9.02 30.05
N LYS A 912 18.49 9.80 29.06
CA LYS A 912 18.95 11.19 28.85
C LYS A 912 18.48 12.15 29.94
N THR A 913 17.22 12.08 30.37
CA THR A 913 16.66 13.01 31.39
C THR A 913 17.21 12.75 32.79
N LEU A 914 17.49 11.49 33.14
CA LEU A 914 17.98 11.06 34.45
C LEU A 914 19.50 10.80 34.48
N GLN A 915 20.19 10.94 33.34
CA GLN A 915 21.63 10.71 33.17
C GLN A 915 22.07 9.29 33.59
N LEU A 916 21.38 8.27 33.08
CA LEU A 916 21.69 6.86 33.31
C LEU A 916 22.70 6.35 32.28
N GLU A 917 23.65 5.52 32.72
CA GLU A 917 24.69 4.91 31.86
C GLU A 917 24.22 3.60 31.17
N THR A 918 22.92 3.29 31.17
CA THR A 918 22.38 2.10 30.50
C THR A 918 22.28 2.31 28.98
N GLU A 919 22.52 1.25 28.20
CA GLU A 919 22.24 1.23 26.75
C GLU A 919 20.99 0.36 26.44
N GLU A 920 20.08 0.16 27.41
CA GLU A 920 18.90 -0.72 27.27
C GLU A 920 17.93 -0.20 26.20
N SER A 921 17.85 1.11 26.02
CA SER A 921 17.06 1.72 24.93
C SER A 921 17.58 1.43 23.52
N ARG A 922 18.84 1.03 23.39
CA ARG A 922 19.61 0.89 22.14
C ARG A 922 19.72 2.15 21.27
N ILE A 923 19.22 3.32 21.71
CA ILE A 923 19.22 4.54 20.88
C ILE A 923 20.63 4.97 20.45
N ASN A 924 21.63 4.74 21.31
CA ASN A 924 23.04 5.01 21.04
C ASN A 924 23.56 4.28 19.79
N VAL A 925 22.99 3.12 19.42
CA VAL A 925 23.39 2.38 18.21
C VAL A 925 22.87 3.07 16.96
N PHE A 926 21.61 3.52 16.98
CA PHE A 926 21.03 4.35 15.93
C PHE A 926 21.80 5.68 15.80
N GLU A 927 22.02 6.39 16.91
CA GLU A 927 22.68 7.70 16.91
C GLU A 927 24.12 7.64 16.37
N LYS A 928 24.91 6.61 16.74
CA LYS A 928 26.26 6.40 16.20
C LYS A 928 26.23 6.23 14.67
N ALA A 929 25.28 5.46 14.13
CA ALA A 929 25.14 5.27 12.68
C ALA A 929 24.62 6.54 11.97
N PHE A 930 23.62 7.20 12.56
CA PHE A 930 22.96 8.37 12.02
C PHE A 930 23.88 9.60 11.97
N TYR A 931 24.56 9.95 13.06
CA TYR A 931 25.52 11.06 13.07
C TYR A 931 26.76 10.74 12.23
N SER A 932 27.17 9.46 12.10
CA SER A 932 28.24 9.06 11.17
C SER A 932 27.85 9.26 9.70
N PHE A 933 26.57 9.14 9.35
CA PHE A 933 26.08 9.43 8.00
C PHE A 933 26.06 10.95 7.73
N ILE A 934 25.43 11.72 8.63
CA ILE A 934 25.30 13.18 8.49
C ILE A 934 26.68 13.87 8.50
N CYS A 935 27.46 13.67 9.55
CA CYS A 935 28.74 14.36 9.76
C CYS A 935 29.93 13.67 9.04
N GLY A 936 29.73 12.44 8.55
CA GLY A 936 30.74 11.71 7.80
C GLY A 936 30.58 11.86 6.29
N ASP A 937 29.48 11.38 5.72
CA ASP A 937 29.42 11.15 4.27
C ASP A 937 28.92 12.36 3.47
N LEU A 938 27.96 13.12 4.00
CA LEU A 938 27.53 14.39 3.40
C LEU A 938 28.64 15.45 3.47
N MET A 939 29.36 15.52 4.59
CA MET A 939 30.43 16.49 4.81
C MET A 939 31.65 16.27 3.89
N LYS A 940 32.10 15.02 3.68
CA LYS A 940 33.22 14.70 2.75
C LYS A 940 32.96 15.16 1.32
N ILE A 941 31.70 15.08 0.85
CA ILE A 941 31.33 15.52 -0.50
C ILE A 941 31.49 17.04 -0.63
N ALA A 942 31.09 17.80 0.41
CA ALA A 942 31.28 19.24 0.45
C ALA A 942 32.77 19.64 0.61
N GLU A 943 33.53 18.90 1.42
CA GLU A 943 34.98 19.06 1.63
C GLU A 943 35.76 18.93 0.31
N SER A 944 35.57 17.81 -0.41
CA SER A 944 36.26 17.55 -1.69
C SER A 944 35.90 18.58 -2.78
N SER A 945 34.66 19.09 -2.79
CA SER A 945 34.25 20.18 -3.69
C SER A 945 34.96 21.50 -3.36
N ALA A 946 35.07 21.84 -2.08
CA ALA A 946 35.73 23.04 -1.61
C ALA A 946 37.26 23.03 -1.81
N GLU A 947 37.93 21.90 -1.59
CA GLU A 947 39.37 21.77 -1.86
C GLU A 947 39.69 21.96 -3.34
N ALA A 948 38.89 21.38 -4.24
CA ALA A 948 39.06 21.53 -5.68
C ALA A 948 38.94 22.99 -6.15
N ASP A 949 38.05 23.78 -5.54
CA ASP A 949 37.90 25.20 -5.83
C ASP A 949 39.10 26.03 -5.34
N LEU A 950 39.67 25.70 -4.17
CA LEU A 950 40.88 26.33 -3.65
C LEU A 950 42.12 26.06 -4.51
N VAL A 951 42.27 24.84 -5.02
CA VAL A 951 43.34 24.49 -5.97
C VAL A 951 43.17 25.31 -7.25
N ARG A 952 41.96 25.32 -7.85
CA ARG A 952 41.67 26.10 -9.07
C ARG A 952 41.97 27.60 -8.91
N ALA A 953 41.57 28.21 -7.79
CA ALA A 953 41.86 29.61 -7.51
C ALA A 953 43.36 29.89 -7.38
N SER A 954 44.13 28.94 -6.82
CA SER A 954 45.58 29.04 -6.67
C SER A 954 46.30 28.92 -8.02
N ASP A 955 45.89 28.00 -8.88
CA ASP A 955 46.52 27.78 -10.19
C ASP A 955 46.19 28.89 -11.19
N LEU A 956 44.98 29.45 -11.16
CA LEU A 956 44.62 30.64 -11.93
C LEU A 956 45.51 31.84 -11.52
N LEU A 957 45.71 32.07 -10.22
CA LEU A 957 46.61 33.12 -9.72
C LEU A 957 48.06 32.92 -10.17
N ARG A 958 48.57 31.67 -10.16
CA ARG A 958 49.91 31.34 -10.69
C ARG A 958 50.02 31.62 -12.19
N GLY A 959 48.99 31.32 -12.98
CA GLY A 959 48.93 31.66 -14.41
C GLY A 959 49.03 33.16 -14.65
N LEU A 960 48.30 33.97 -13.89
CA LEU A 960 48.39 35.44 -13.93
C LEU A 960 49.79 35.95 -13.56
N ILE A 961 50.42 35.39 -12.52
CA ILE A 961 51.79 35.76 -12.10
C ILE A 961 52.82 35.38 -13.18
N ALA A 962 52.71 34.21 -13.79
CA ALA A 962 53.61 33.76 -14.86
C ALA A 962 53.52 34.67 -16.09
N SER A 963 52.31 34.94 -16.57
CA SER A 963 52.06 35.86 -17.69
C SER A 963 52.52 37.29 -17.40
N ALA A 964 52.33 37.78 -16.18
CA ALA A 964 52.83 39.09 -15.76
C ALA A 964 54.38 39.15 -15.67
N MET A 965 55.08 38.02 -15.61
CA MET A 965 56.55 37.95 -15.56
C MET A 965 57.24 37.84 -16.92
N GLU A 966 56.50 37.76 -18.04
CA GLU A 966 57.08 37.70 -19.39
C GLU A 966 57.69 39.04 -19.87
N ASP A 967 58.64 38.98 -20.83
CA ASP A 967 59.23 40.14 -21.50
C ASP A 967 58.19 40.92 -22.33
N GLU A 968 58.35 42.24 -22.51
CA GLU A 968 57.40 43.10 -23.25
C GLU A 968 57.06 42.59 -24.66
N SER A 969 58.06 42.04 -25.37
CA SER A 969 57.89 41.50 -26.73
C SER A 969 57.08 40.21 -26.75
N ALA A 970 57.21 39.37 -25.72
CA ALA A 970 56.42 38.16 -25.52
C ALA A 970 54.99 38.53 -25.09
N LYS A 971 54.84 39.39 -24.07
CA LYS A 971 53.55 39.91 -23.58
C LYS A 971 52.66 40.42 -24.70
N LYS A 972 53.22 41.22 -25.62
CA LYS A 972 52.45 41.81 -26.72
C LYS A 972 52.00 40.78 -27.77
N GLN A 973 52.79 39.72 -28.00
CA GLN A 973 52.36 38.61 -28.87
C GLN A 973 51.30 37.75 -28.17
N LYS A 974 51.49 37.48 -26.88
CA LYS A 974 50.59 36.69 -26.04
C LYS A 974 49.23 37.36 -25.84
N TYR A 975 49.20 38.69 -25.69
CA TYR A 975 47.95 39.47 -25.61
C TYR A 975 47.05 39.29 -26.84
N GLU A 976 47.60 39.41 -28.06
CA GLU A 976 46.80 39.21 -29.28
C GLU A 976 46.43 37.73 -29.49
N LYS A 977 47.26 36.77 -29.02
CA LYS A 977 46.88 35.35 -28.95
C LYS A 977 45.66 35.13 -28.05
N VAL A 978 45.72 35.53 -26.78
CA VAL A 978 44.65 35.35 -25.78
C VAL A 978 43.35 36.00 -26.25
N LYS A 979 43.43 37.16 -26.90
CA LYS A 979 42.29 37.83 -27.51
C LYS A 979 41.65 37.03 -28.64
N ALA A 980 42.45 36.51 -29.58
CA ALA A 980 41.95 35.65 -30.66
C ALA A 980 41.42 34.28 -30.14
N GLU A 981 42.03 33.75 -29.07
CA GLU A 981 41.57 32.56 -28.37
C GLU A 981 40.20 32.80 -27.70
N LYS A 982 40.03 33.92 -26.99
CA LYS A 982 38.75 34.35 -26.39
C LYS A 982 37.64 34.41 -27.44
N GLU A 983 37.86 35.09 -28.57
CA GLU A 983 36.89 35.17 -29.67
C GLU A 983 36.51 33.78 -30.22
N ARG A 984 37.50 32.89 -30.39
CA ARG A 984 37.31 31.51 -30.86
C ARG A 984 36.54 30.64 -29.86
N LEU A 985 36.83 30.72 -28.57
CA LEU A 985 36.19 29.92 -27.53
C LEU A 985 34.75 30.37 -27.27
N LEU A 986 34.50 31.68 -27.26
CA LEU A 986 33.13 32.22 -27.16
C LEU A 986 32.28 31.84 -28.38
N ALA A 987 32.84 31.88 -29.60
CA ALA A 987 32.15 31.40 -30.79
C ALA A 987 31.85 29.88 -30.75
N PHE A 988 32.75 29.08 -30.17
CA PHE A 988 32.53 27.65 -29.96
C PHE A 988 31.42 27.36 -28.92
N LEU A 989 31.36 28.13 -27.83
CA LEU A 989 30.26 28.07 -26.86
C LEU A 989 28.91 28.47 -27.49
N GLN A 990 28.88 29.50 -28.33
CA GLN A 990 27.69 29.93 -29.08
C GLN A 990 27.25 28.92 -30.16
N SER A 991 28.11 27.97 -30.55
CA SER A 991 27.78 26.93 -31.54
C SER A 991 27.14 25.66 -30.96
N GLN A 992 26.99 25.56 -29.63
CA GLN A 992 26.41 24.39 -28.96
C GLN A 992 24.89 24.30 -29.18
N SER A 993 24.37 23.07 -29.28
CA SER A 993 22.96 22.83 -29.60
C SER A 993 22.25 21.96 -28.57
N LEU A 994 21.07 22.42 -28.14
CA LEU A 994 20.22 21.72 -27.16
C LEU A 994 19.55 20.46 -27.71
N ASP A 995 19.35 20.41 -29.03
CA ASP A 995 18.69 19.37 -29.83
C ASP A 995 18.90 17.91 -29.38
N PHE A 996 20.15 17.55 -29.08
CA PHE A 996 20.51 16.18 -28.69
C PHE A 996 20.02 15.84 -27.29
N LEU A 997 20.22 16.75 -26.33
CA LEU A 997 19.77 16.61 -24.94
C LEU A 997 18.24 16.59 -24.87
N THR A 998 17.55 17.41 -25.68
CA THR A 998 16.09 17.37 -25.80
C THR A 998 15.60 16.03 -26.34
N LYS A 999 16.26 15.43 -27.35
CA LYS A 999 15.89 14.11 -27.87
C LYS A 999 16.11 13.01 -26.84
N GLN A 1000 17.20 13.06 -26.07
CA GLN A 1000 17.43 12.15 -24.95
C GLN A 1000 16.38 12.31 -23.84
N LEU A 1001 16.05 13.55 -23.43
CA LEU A 1001 15.01 13.83 -22.45
C LEU A 1001 13.63 13.36 -22.93
N ILE A 1002 13.27 13.57 -24.20
CA ILE A 1002 12.00 13.08 -24.75
C ILE A 1002 11.96 11.56 -24.74
N GLN A 1003 13.04 10.88 -25.14
CA GLN A 1003 13.11 9.42 -25.10
C GLN A 1003 13.01 8.88 -23.67
N GLU A 1004 13.77 9.43 -22.72
CA GLU A 1004 13.72 9.02 -21.32
C GLU A 1004 12.37 9.36 -20.68
N ALA A 1005 11.76 10.51 -20.96
CA ALA A 1005 10.44 10.85 -20.45
C ALA A 1005 9.35 9.96 -21.05
N ASP A 1006 9.42 9.66 -22.35
CA ASP A 1006 8.57 8.63 -22.97
C ASP A 1006 8.80 7.28 -22.31
N GLU A 1007 10.05 6.86 -22.08
CA GLU A 1007 10.37 5.54 -21.54
C GLU A 1007 10.08 5.42 -20.03
N LEU A 1008 10.23 6.49 -19.26
CA LEU A 1008 9.87 6.52 -17.86
C LEU A 1008 8.37 6.66 -17.67
N VAL A 1009 7.64 7.41 -18.52
CA VAL A 1009 6.16 7.38 -18.58
C VAL A 1009 5.67 6.00 -19.03
N PHE A 1010 6.38 5.37 -19.97
CA PHE A 1010 6.23 3.94 -20.24
C PHE A 1010 6.49 3.14 -18.95
N TYR A 1011 7.46 3.44 -18.09
CA TYR A 1011 7.56 2.78 -16.76
C TYR A 1011 6.49 3.24 -15.75
N ILE A 1012 5.89 4.45 -15.88
CA ILE A 1012 4.55 4.80 -15.33
C ILE A 1012 3.45 3.99 -16.03
N LYS A 1013 3.87 2.96 -16.75
CA LYS A 1013 3.16 1.76 -17.02
C LYS A 1013 3.70 0.48 -16.37
N GLN A 1014 4.25 0.26 -15.16
CA GLN A 1014 4.07 -1.12 -14.55
C GLN A 1014 3.79 -1.31 -13.08
N ARG A 1015 3.77 -0.22 -12.35
CA ARG A 1015 4.20 -0.26 -10.98
C ARG A 1015 3.04 -0.34 -10.04
N VAL A 1016 2.08 0.54 -10.26
CA VAL A 1016 0.79 0.48 -9.61
C VAL A 1016 0.16 -0.87 -9.97
N PHE A 1017 -0.14 -1.21 -11.24
CA PHE A 1017 -0.78 -2.50 -11.57
C PHE A 1017 0.10 -3.75 -11.55
N PHE A 1018 1.07 -3.85 -10.65
CA PHE A 1018 1.15 -5.12 -9.92
C PHE A 1018 -0.10 -5.33 -9.04
N ARG A 1019 -0.88 -4.27 -8.72
CA ARG A 1019 -1.82 -4.21 -7.61
C ARG A 1019 -3.34 -4.21 -8.00
N PHE A 1020 -3.94 -5.41 -8.22
CA PHE A 1020 -5.43 -5.69 -8.12
C PHE A 1020 -6.14 -6.73 -7.11
N GLY A 1021 -5.71 -7.02 -5.86
CA GLY A 1021 -6.48 -7.52 -4.69
C GLY A 1021 -5.66 -7.56 -3.35
N ASP A 1022 -5.50 -6.63 -2.36
CA ASP A 1022 -5.75 -5.21 -1.91
C ASP A 1022 -6.93 -4.31 -2.38
N PHE A 1023 -6.76 -2.99 -2.73
CA PHE A 1023 -7.73 -1.83 -2.92
C PHE A 1023 -9.27 -2.05 -3.26
N PHE A 1024 -9.80 -3.27 -3.41
CA PHE A 1024 -11.17 -3.77 -3.73
C PHE A 1024 -11.55 -5.01 -2.94
N LYS A 1025 -10.58 -5.86 -2.62
CA LYS A 1025 -10.66 -6.56 -1.34
C LYS A 1025 -10.75 -5.52 -0.21
N GLU A 1026 -10.07 -4.37 -0.36
CA GLU A 1026 -10.37 -3.14 0.38
C GLU A 1026 -11.72 -2.54 -0.04
N ALA A 1027 -11.88 -1.81 -1.15
CA ALA A 1027 -13.09 -1.04 -1.41
C ALA A 1027 -14.41 -1.87 -1.43
N PHE A 1028 -14.42 -3.11 -1.93
CA PHE A 1028 -15.57 -4.03 -1.83
C PHE A 1028 -15.23 -5.21 -0.92
N ASN A 1029 -14.78 -4.87 0.27
CA ASN A 1029 -14.97 -5.66 1.47
C ASN A 1029 -16.48 -5.86 1.76
N PRO A 1030 -16.89 -6.93 2.47
CA PRO A 1030 -18.28 -7.14 2.88
C PRO A 1030 -18.83 -6.09 3.86
N SER A 1031 -17.98 -5.45 4.67
CA SER A 1031 -18.38 -4.49 5.71
C SER A 1031 -19.00 -3.18 5.16
N VAL A 1032 -18.50 -2.64 4.05
CA VAL A 1032 -19.07 -1.44 3.40
C VAL A 1032 -20.30 -1.79 2.55
N LEU A 1033 -20.48 -3.08 2.21
CA LEU A 1033 -21.57 -3.60 1.39
C LEU A 1033 -22.69 -4.29 2.21
N LYS A 1034 -22.87 -3.94 3.49
CA LYS A 1034 -23.99 -4.44 4.31
C LYS A 1034 -25.35 -3.87 3.89
N ASP A 1035 -26.37 -4.73 3.86
CA ASP A 1035 -27.78 -4.35 3.64
C ASP A 1035 -28.43 -3.82 4.94
N ASP A 1036 -27.93 -2.69 5.45
CA ASP A 1036 -28.58 -1.91 6.52
C ASP A 1036 -29.84 -1.16 5.97
N GLY A 1037 -30.60 -1.76 5.04
CA GLY A 1037 -31.71 -1.15 4.31
C GLY A 1037 -31.29 -0.03 3.34
N ARG A 1038 -30.00 0.05 3.00
CA ARG A 1038 -29.42 1.07 2.11
C ARG A 1038 -29.48 0.57 0.66
N ASN A 1039 -29.92 1.42 -0.26
CA ASN A 1039 -30.01 1.09 -1.68
C ASN A 1039 -28.65 0.59 -2.22
N ILE A 1040 -28.60 -0.67 -2.65
CA ILE A 1040 -27.41 -1.36 -3.16
C ILE A 1040 -26.66 -0.53 -4.21
N LYS A 1041 -27.37 0.17 -5.11
CA LYS A 1041 -26.74 1.00 -6.15
C LYS A 1041 -25.99 2.22 -5.59
N LYS A 1042 -26.36 2.70 -4.39
CA LYS A 1042 -25.58 3.73 -3.67
C LYS A 1042 -24.40 3.10 -2.91
N ALA A 1043 -24.60 1.96 -2.25
CA ALA A 1043 -23.52 1.28 -1.53
C ALA A 1043 -22.37 0.92 -2.49
N LEU A 1044 -22.73 0.36 -3.65
CA LEU A 1044 -21.85 0.17 -4.81
C LEU A 1044 -21.15 1.48 -5.19
N GLN A 1045 -21.90 2.55 -5.44
CA GLN A 1045 -21.33 3.84 -5.87
C GLN A 1045 -20.34 4.47 -4.89
N THR A 1046 -20.63 4.39 -3.59
CA THR A 1046 -19.80 5.02 -2.56
C THR A 1046 -18.41 4.40 -2.47
N SER A 1047 -18.27 3.07 -2.38
CA SER A 1047 -16.91 2.51 -2.30
C SER A 1047 -16.14 2.58 -3.62
N LEU A 1048 -16.76 3.06 -4.69
CA LEU A 1048 -15.98 3.46 -5.85
C LEU A 1048 -15.62 4.94 -5.88
N GLU A 1049 -16.35 5.80 -5.19
CA GLU A 1049 -15.84 7.14 -4.90
C GLU A 1049 -14.52 6.99 -4.09
N GLU A 1050 -14.47 6.02 -3.16
CA GLU A 1050 -13.25 5.53 -2.48
C GLU A 1050 -12.19 4.95 -3.44
N LEU A 1051 -12.56 4.07 -4.38
CA LEU A 1051 -11.60 3.52 -5.34
C LEU A 1051 -10.98 4.61 -6.25
N LEU A 1052 -11.82 5.44 -6.88
CA LEU A 1052 -11.38 6.49 -7.80
C LEU A 1052 -10.42 7.48 -7.13
N GLU A 1053 -10.60 7.68 -5.83
CA GLU A 1053 -9.69 8.46 -5.03
C GLU A 1053 -8.41 7.68 -4.73
N SER A 1054 -8.52 6.44 -4.25
CA SER A 1054 -7.41 5.60 -3.77
C SER A 1054 -6.31 5.41 -4.79
N ILE A 1055 -6.67 5.25 -6.07
CA ILE A 1055 -5.68 4.92 -7.10
C ILE A 1055 -5.51 6.06 -8.11
N GLY A 1056 -6.54 6.90 -8.31
CA GLY A 1056 -6.35 8.25 -8.86
C GLY A 1056 -5.23 9.00 -8.15
N PHE A 1057 -5.14 8.82 -6.83
CA PHE A 1057 -4.03 9.20 -5.97
C PHE A 1057 -2.71 8.50 -6.33
N ASP A 1058 -2.68 7.16 -6.41
CA ASP A 1058 -1.43 6.39 -6.60
C ASP A 1058 -0.72 6.75 -7.93
N PHE A 1059 -1.46 7.32 -8.87
CA PHE A 1059 -0.89 7.90 -10.08
C PHE A 1059 -0.32 9.27 -9.97
N ALA A 1060 -0.91 10.12 -9.15
CA ALA A 1060 -0.26 11.35 -8.79
C ALA A 1060 1.08 11.00 -8.12
N GLN A 1061 1.16 9.93 -7.32
CA GLN A 1061 2.42 9.46 -6.73
C GLN A 1061 3.45 9.00 -7.76
N GLU A 1062 3.09 8.18 -8.73
CA GLU A 1062 4.08 7.67 -9.70
C GLU A 1062 4.40 8.63 -10.85
N MET A 1063 3.53 9.61 -11.12
CA MET A 1063 3.91 10.82 -11.87
C MET A 1063 4.95 11.63 -11.09
N ARG A 1064 4.76 11.89 -9.78
CA ARG A 1064 5.75 12.56 -8.91
C ARG A 1064 7.07 11.78 -8.82
N ALA A 1065 7.01 10.46 -8.62
CA ALA A 1065 8.20 9.61 -8.60
C ALA A 1065 8.96 9.68 -9.93
N THR A 1066 8.24 9.76 -11.05
CA THR A 1066 8.86 9.88 -12.37
C THR A 1066 9.36 11.28 -12.69
N SER A 1067 8.74 12.33 -12.15
CA SER A 1067 9.31 13.68 -12.26
C SER A 1067 10.67 13.77 -11.57
N LEU A 1068 10.85 13.14 -10.40
CA LEU A 1068 12.18 13.02 -9.78
C LEU A 1068 13.18 12.21 -10.62
N ARG A 1069 12.76 11.08 -11.22
CA ARG A 1069 13.62 10.29 -12.12
C ARG A 1069 14.08 11.12 -13.33
N ILE A 1070 13.21 11.99 -13.87
CA ILE A 1070 13.55 12.94 -14.94
C ILE A 1070 14.49 14.05 -14.46
N GLU A 1071 14.31 14.60 -13.26
CA GLU A 1071 15.23 15.59 -12.67
C GLU A 1071 16.65 15.02 -12.49
N ALA A 1072 16.75 13.78 -11.99
CA ALA A 1072 18.00 13.05 -11.89
C ALA A 1072 18.62 12.78 -13.28
N PHE A 1073 17.81 12.43 -14.28
CA PHE A 1073 18.27 12.25 -15.66
C PHE A 1073 18.77 13.55 -16.29
N ILE A 1074 18.06 14.67 -16.11
CA ILE A 1074 18.48 16.00 -16.60
C ILE A 1074 19.81 16.40 -15.94
N THR A 1075 19.92 16.22 -14.63
CA THR A 1075 21.17 16.45 -13.89
C THR A 1075 22.31 15.61 -14.46
N LYS A 1076 22.06 14.33 -14.75
CA LYS A 1076 23.04 13.40 -15.34
C LYS A 1076 23.46 13.79 -16.75
N ILE A 1077 22.54 14.12 -17.66
CA ILE A 1077 22.91 14.51 -19.04
C ILE A 1077 23.60 15.88 -19.08
N LEU A 1078 23.20 16.84 -18.23
CA LEU A 1078 23.88 18.14 -18.11
C LEU A 1078 25.28 17.98 -17.50
N LYS A 1079 25.46 17.14 -16.47
CA LYS A 1079 26.78 16.81 -15.88
C LYS A 1079 27.73 16.18 -16.90
N ASN A 1080 27.21 15.25 -17.72
CA ASN A 1080 27.97 14.62 -18.80
C ASN A 1080 28.32 15.62 -19.91
N PHE A 1081 27.37 16.45 -20.34
CA PHE A 1081 27.60 17.51 -21.34
C PHE A 1081 28.62 18.53 -20.84
N TYR A 1082 28.51 18.99 -19.58
CA TYR A 1082 29.45 19.89 -18.93
C TYR A 1082 30.86 19.31 -18.91
N SER A 1083 31.03 18.05 -18.52
CA SER A 1083 32.32 17.37 -18.49
C SER A 1083 32.96 17.29 -19.88
N ALA A 1084 32.19 16.92 -20.91
CA ALA A 1084 32.70 16.85 -22.28
C ALA A 1084 33.06 18.24 -22.83
N LEU A 1085 32.20 19.24 -22.61
CA LEU A 1085 32.39 20.60 -23.09
C LEU A 1085 33.58 21.29 -22.41
N THR A 1086 33.74 21.15 -21.10
CA THR A 1086 34.90 21.71 -20.37
C THR A 1086 36.21 21.01 -20.73
N GLN A 1087 36.20 19.69 -20.94
CA GLN A 1087 37.35 18.96 -21.46
C GLN A 1087 37.74 19.43 -22.88
N GLU A 1088 36.76 19.66 -23.76
CA GLU A 1088 37.02 20.15 -25.11
C GLU A 1088 37.47 21.62 -25.14
N LEU A 1089 36.93 22.48 -24.26
CA LEU A 1089 37.40 23.85 -24.09
C LEU A 1089 38.85 23.89 -23.60
N ALA A 1090 39.20 23.11 -22.57
CA ALA A 1090 40.57 22.99 -22.08
C ALA A 1090 41.53 22.48 -23.17
N ALA A 1091 41.10 21.51 -23.99
CA ALA A 1091 41.88 20.99 -25.12
C ALA A 1091 41.98 21.96 -26.33
N LYS A 1092 41.17 23.02 -26.39
CA LYS A 1092 41.27 24.09 -27.40
C LYS A 1092 42.09 25.30 -26.94
N SER A 1093 42.40 25.42 -25.65
CA SER A 1093 43.14 26.53 -25.05
C SER A 1093 44.65 26.28 -25.06
N GLU A 1094 45.47 27.29 -25.38
CA GLU A 1094 46.92 27.17 -25.25
C GLU A 1094 47.43 27.38 -23.81
N GLU A 1095 46.65 28.03 -22.93
CA GLU A 1095 47.04 28.33 -21.53
C GLU A 1095 46.31 27.49 -20.47
N GLY A 1096 45.32 26.68 -20.87
CA GLY A 1096 44.69 25.68 -19.99
C GLY A 1096 43.64 26.25 -19.03
N ILE A 1097 42.53 26.75 -19.57
CA ILE A 1097 41.40 27.25 -18.77
C ILE A 1097 40.83 26.14 -17.88
N ALA A 1098 40.73 26.41 -16.58
CA ALA A 1098 40.09 25.55 -15.59
C ALA A 1098 38.72 26.14 -15.18
N PHE A 1099 37.65 25.40 -15.45
CA PHE A 1099 36.26 25.79 -15.15
C PHE A 1099 35.82 25.34 -13.77
N SER A 1100 34.69 25.88 -13.27
CA SER A 1100 34.08 25.45 -12.00
C SER A 1100 33.70 23.96 -11.99
N GLN A 1101 33.37 23.41 -10.83
CA GLN A 1101 32.64 22.14 -10.80
C GLN A 1101 31.22 22.31 -11.36
N PHE A 1102 30.60 21.21 -11.77
CA PHE A 1102 29.18 21.18 -12.13
C PHE A 1102 28.33 21.26 -10.87
N GLU A 1103 27.55 22.33 -10.71
CA GLU A 1103 26.52 22.44 -9.68
C GLU A 1103 25.20 21.85 -10.20
N ALA A 1104 24.56 21.00 -9.39
CA ALA A 1104 23.29 20.39 -9.77
C ALA A 1104 22.16 21.44 -9.81
N PRO A 1105 21.32 21.48 -10.85
CA PRO A 1105 20.24 22.46 -10.97
C PRO A 1105 19.13 22.22 -9.94
N GLU A 1106 18.60 23.30 -9.37
CA GLU A 1106 17.36 23.27 -8.59
C GLU A 1106 16.15 23.27 -9.54
N PHE A 1107 15.25 22.29 -9.39
CA PHE A 1107 14.06 22.13 -10.21
C PHE A 1107 12.79 22.61 -9.49
N THR A 1108 12.02 23.47 -10.16
CA THR A 1108 10.65 23.77 -9.74
C THR A 1108 9.77 22.54 -9.96
N GLY A 1109 9.17 22.05 -8.87
CA GLY A 1109 8.31 20.87 -8.91
C GLY A 1109 7.08 21.07 -9.78
N ILE A 1110 6.67 20.01 -10.47
CA ILE A 1110 5.41 19.92 -11.20
C ILE A 1110 4.36 19.22 -10.33
N GLU A 1111 3.21 19.86 -10.14
CA GLU A 1111 2.09 19.22 -9.44
C GLU A 1111 1.36 18.22 -10.35
N PHE A 1112 0.92 17.13 -9.71
CA PHE A 1112 0.05 16.14 -10.29
C PHE A 1112 -1.19 16.01 -9.40
N HIS A 1113 -2.35 16.33 -9.95
CA HIS A 1113 -3.64 16.07 -9.33
C HIS A 1113 -3.98 14.58 -9.47
N ASN A 1114 -4.80 14.05 -8.55
CA ASN A 1114 -5.33 12.70 -8.70
C ASN A 1114 -5.98 12.57 -10.09
N ALA A 1115 -5.73 11.46 -10.78
CA ALA A 1115 -6.57 11.10 -11.90
C ALA A 1115 -8.04 10.94 -11.42
N PHE A 1116 -8.95 10.85 -12.39
CA PHE A 1116 -10.36 10.46 -12.16
C PHE A 1116 -11.27 11.43 -11.40
N LYS A 1117 -10.77 12.59 -10.96
CA LYS A 1117 -11.56 13.52 -10.13
C LYS A 1117 -12.73 14.24 -10.81
N GLU A 1118 -12.55 14.81 -12.00
CA GLU A 1118 -13.48 15.81 -12.60
C GLU A 1118 -14.87 15.29 -13.10
N LEU A 1119 -15.46 14.30 -12.43
CA LEU A 1119 -16.22 13.28 -13.13
C LEU A 1119 -17.67 12.95 -12.55
N ASP A 1120 -18.62 12.52 -13.41
CA ASP A 1120 -20.10 12.19 -13.30
C ASP A 1120 -20.45 10.90 -12.56
N ARG A 1121 -21.72 10.53 -12.45
CA ARG A 1121 -22.22 9.17 -12.20
C ARG A 1121 -22.03 8.17 -13.39
N GLY A 1122 -22.20 8.65 -14.63
CA GLY A 1122 -21.61 8.16 -15.90
C GLY A 1122 -22.07 6.87 -16.61
N MET A 1123 -21.25 6.47 -17.60
CA MET A 1123 -21.33 5.31 -18.52
C MET A 1123 -21.37 3.91 -17.88
N PHE A 1124 -21.68 3.87 -16.60
CA PHE A 1124 -21.17 2.91 -15.64
C PHE A 1124 -22.21 2.11 -14.94
N LYS A 1125 -23.40 2.70 -14.90
CA LYS A 1125 -24.68 2.02 -14.99
C LYS A 1125 -24.68 0.76 -15.88
N LYS A 1126 -23.74 0.59 -16.84
CA LYS A 1126 -23.48 -0.70 -17.50
C LYS A 1126 -22.98 -1.78 -16.52
N ALA A 1127 -21.86 -1.62 -15.80
CA ALA A 1127 -21.47 -2.59 -14.75
C ALA A 1127 -22.25 -2.45 -13.44
N LEU A 1128 -22.76 -1.26 -13.09
CA LEU A 1128 -23.69 -1.09 -11.94
C LEU A 1128 -24.99 -1.85 -12.15
N GLY A 1129 -25.37 -2.06 -13.41
CA GLY A 1129 -26.48 -2.93 -13.80
C GLY A 1129 -26.14 -4.41 -13.81
N GLN A 1130 -24.86 -4.80 -13.68
CA GLN A 1130 -24.42 -6.20 -13.64
C GLN A 1130 -24.37 -6.74 -12.21
N VAL A 1131 -24.20 -5.89 -11.18
CA VAL A 1131 -24.57 -6.30 -9.82
C VAL A 1131 -26.08 -6.40 -9.72
N LYS A 1132 -26.60 -7.62 -9.68
CA LYS A 1132 -28.02 -7.84 -9.38
C LYS A 1132 -28.30 -7.72 -7.89
N ASN A 1133 -27.45 -8.30 -7.04
CA ASN A 1133 -27.55 -8.17 -5.59
C ASN A 1133 -26.18 -8.39 -4.89
N LEU A 1134 -26.15 -8.22 -3.57
CA LEU A 1134 -24.92 -8.32 -2.76
C LEU A 1134 -24.39 -9.75 -2.64
N LYS A 1135 -25.29 -10.74 -2.71
CA LYS A 1135 -24.96 -12.16 -2.60
C LYS A 1135 -24.35 -12.68 -3.90
N SER A 1136 -24.98 -12.37 -5.04
CA SER A 1136 -24.42 -12.67 -6.37
C SER A 1136 -23.01 -12.10 -6.48
N PHE A 1137 -22.83 -10.84 -6.06
CA PHE A 1137 -21.52 -10.17 -6.01
C PHE A 1137 -20.44 -10.99 -5.29
N PHE A 1138 -20.64 -11.39 -4.03
CA PHE A 1138 -19.57 -12.11 -3.30
C PHE A 1138 -19.42 -13.58 -3.70
N GLU A 1139 -20.50 -14.27 -4.08
CA GLU A 1139 -20.50 -15.74 -4.23
C GLU A 1139 -20.35 -16.22 -5.69
N LYS A 1140 -21.04 -15.61 -6.66
CA LYS A 1140 -21.30 -16.22 -7.99
C LYS A 1140 -20.25 -15.94 -9.05
N ASN A 1141 -19.00 -15.83 -8.64
CA ASN A 1141 -17.98 -15.16 -9.44
C ASN A 1141 -18.46 -13.79 -9.95
N GLU A 1142 -19.51 -13.11 -9.45
CA GLU A 1142 -19.65 -11.69 -9.79
C GLU A 1142 -18.44 -10.96 -9.21
N LYS A 1143 -17.81 -11.27 -8.07
CA LYS A 1143 -16.50 -10.66 -7.75
C LYS A 1143 -15.45 -10.83 -8.90
N ARG A 1144 -15.69 -11.79 -9.83
CA ARG A 1144 -15.06 -12.00 -11.15
C ARG A 1144 -15.89 -11.81 -12.48
N PHE A 1145 -17.15 -11.33 -12.47
CA PHE A 1145 -18.06 -10.99 -13.60
C PHE A 1145 -18.99 -9.79 -13.35
N LEU A 1146 -19.07 -9.26 -12.14
CA LEU A 1146 -18.04 -8.30 -11.81
C LEU A 1146 -16.57 -8.58 -12.41
N ALA A 1147 -15.33 -8.68 -11.86
CA ALA A 1147 -14.14 -8.98 -12.76
C ALA A 1147 -13.65 -7.99 -13.87
N GLU A 1148 -12.91 -8.57 -14.83
CA GLU A 1148 -12.18 -8.05 -15.99
C GLU A 1148 -12.85 -7.03 -16.95
N GLU A 1149 -14.16 -6.74 -16.94
CA GLU A 1149 -14.71 -5.56 -17.66
C GLU A 1149 -14.95 -4.38 -16.71
N LEU A 1150 -14.38 -4.28 -15.49
CA LEU A 1150 -14.16 -2.91 -14.98
C LEU A 1150 -12.98 -2.36 -15.65
N GLU A 1151 -11.84 -2.90 -15.26
CA GLU A 1151 -10.88 -3.42 -16.20
C GLU A 1151 -11.16 -3.02 -17.67
N GLY A 1152 -11.86 -3.77 -18.51
CA GLY A 1152 -12.99 -3.19 -19.26
C GLY A 1152 -12.78 -1.93 -20.07
N ILE A 1153 -13.79 -1.05 -20.07
CA ILE A 1153 -13.55 0.38 -20.35
C ILE A 1153 -12.44 0.87 -19.48
N LEU A 1154 -12.30 0.42 -18.21
CA LEU A 1154 -11.55 1.18 -17.23
C LEU A 1154 -10.30 1.73 -17.87
N GLN A 1155 -9.59 0.86 -18.57
CA GLN A 1155 -8.56 1.02 -19.59
C GLN A 1155 -8.57 2.33 -20.30
N GLU A 1156 -9.55 2.49 -21.15
CA GLU A 1156 -9.89 3.73 -21.78
C GLU A 1156 -9.83 5.01 -20.90
N LEU A 1157 -9.70 4.97 -19.56
CA LEU A 1157 -9.24 6.08 -18.70
C LEU A 1157 -7.82 6.05 -18.04
N ALA A 1158 -6.70 5.51 -18.58
CA ALA A 1158 -5.35 6.11 -18.27
C ALA A 1158 -4.93 7.05 -19.33
N GLU A 1159 -4.88 6.55 -20.55
CA GLU A 1159 -3.81 6.89 -21.45
C GLU A 1159 -4.02 8.20 -22.28
N LYS A 1160 -4.78 9.17 -21.69
CA LYS A 1160 -4.91 10.64 -21.86
C LYS A 1160 -4.11 11.28 -20.75
N TYR A 1161 -4.31 10.82 -19.52
CA TYR A 1161 -3.82 11.46 -18.30
C TYR A 1161 -2.32 11.52 -18.41
N LEU A 1162 -1.57 10.44 -18.59
CA LEU A 1162 -0.15 10.50 -18.95
C LEU A 1162 0.19 10.90 -20.41
N GLN A 1163 -0.66 11.65 -21.12
CA GLN A 1163 -0.46 12.11 -22.51
C GLN A 1163 -0.59 13.62 -22.50
N ALA A 1164 -1.67 14.13 -21.91
CA ALA A 1164 -1.76 15.44 -21.27
C ALA A 1164 -0.62 15.64 -20.24
N GLU A 1165 -0.46 14.76 -19.26
CA GLU A 1165 0.58 14.80 -18.22
C GLU A 1165 1.96 14.41 -18.78
N SER A 1166 2.12 13.50 -19.76
CA SER A 1166 3.44 13.30 -20.39
C SER A 1166 3.83 14.49 -21.26
N SER A 1167 2.87 15.12 -21.95
CA SER A 1167 3.12 16.38 -22.66
C SER A 1167 3.40 17.51 -21.68
N ARG A 1168 2.68 17.64 -20.55
CA ARG A 1168 2.94 18.66 -19.52
C ARG A 1168 4.28 18.43 -18.83
N LEU A 1169 4.63 17.18 -18.53
CA LEU A 1169 5.92 16.73 -18.00
C LEU A 1169 7.05 17.07 -18.97
N LYS A 1170 6.94 16.67 -20.25
CA LYS A 1170 7.94 16.98 -21.29
C LYS A 1170 8.03 18.49 -21.53
N GLU A 1171 6.92 19.21 -21.64
CA GLU A 1171 6.91 20.66 -21.87
C GLU A 1171 7.55 21.42 -20.70
N HIS A 1172 7.22 21.05 -19.45
CA HIS A 1172 7.82 21.61 -18.23
C HIS A 1172 9.32 21.34 -18.18
N TYR A 1173 9.73 20.08 -18.33
CA TYR A 1173 11.13 19.71 -18.19
C TYR A 1173 11.99 20.06 -19.41
N ILE A 1174 11.44 20.25 -20.62
CA ILE A 1174 12.15 20.83 -21.76
C ILE A 1174 12.40 22.32 -21.53
N LYS A 1175 11.43 23.07 -20.98
CA LYS A 1175 11.64 24.48 -20.59
C LYS A 1175 12.72 24.63 -19.52
N LEU A 1176 12.70 23.78 -18.49
CA LEU A 1176 13.75 23.75 -17.47
C LEU A 1176 15.10 23.31 -18.05
N LEU A 1177 15.15 22.26 -18.88
CA LEU A 1177 16.39 21.84 -19.54
C LEU A 1177 17.00 22.97 -20.38
N SER A 1178 16.20 23.73 -21.15
CA SER A 1178 16.68 24.91 -21.87
C SER A 1178 17.24 25.94 -20.90
N LEU A 1179 16.46 26.35 -19.88
CA LEU A 1179 16.89 27.34 -18.89
C LEU A 1179 18.22 26.95 -18.22
N HIS A 1180 18.39 25.70 -17.81
CA HIS A 1180 19.63 25.23 -17.19
C HIS A 1180 20.79 25.08 -18.20
N PHE A 1181 20.51 24.72 -19.46
CA PHE A 1181 21.51 24.67 -20.55
C PHE A 1181 22.01 26.08 -20.93
N ASP A 1182 21.08 27.04 -21.09
CA ASP A 1182 21.37 28.43 -21.40
C ASP A 1182 22.17 29.09 -20.25
N ASN A 1183 21.77 28.84 -18.99
CA ASN A 1183 22.53 29.26 -17.81
C ASN A 1183 23.92 28.60 -17.73
N LEU A 1184 24.05 27.32 -18.11
CA LEU A 1184 25.33 26.60 -18.14
C LEU A 1184 26.28 27.19 -19.18
N LEU A 1185 25.80 27.44 -20.41
CA LEU A 1185 26.61 28.07 -21.46
C LEU A 1185 26.96 29.52 -21.09
N HIS A 1186 26.02 30.29 -20.51
CA HIS A 1186 26.30 31.63 -20.02
C HIS A 1186 27.36 31.63 -18.90
N ASN A 1187 27.27 30.69 -17.95
CA ASN A 1187 28.25 30.54 -16.88
C ASN A 1187 29.66 30.22 -17.40
N LEU A 1188 29.78 29.32 -18.39
CA LEU A 1188 31.06 29.00 -19.04
C LEU A 1188 31.58 30.16 -19.90
N ALA A 1189 30.71 30.89 -20.58
CA ALA A 1189 31.09 32.07 -21.37
C ALA A 1189 31.62 33.19 -20.46
N GLU A 1190 30.98 33.46 -19.32
CA GLU A 1190 31.44 34.42 -18.33
C GLU A 1190 32.77 33.98 -17.70
N GLN A 1191 32.95 32.70 -17.34
CA GLN A 1191 34.24 32.19 -16.84
C GLN A 1191 35.36 32.31 -17.90
N THR A 1192 35.05 32.01 -19.17
CA THR A 1192 36.00 32.16 -20.30
C THR A 1192 36.38 33.64 -20.49
N GLU A 1193 35.39 34.54 -20.50
CA GLU A 1193 35.62 35.97 -20.64
C GLU A 1193 36.41 36.53 -19.44
N GLU A 1194 36.04 36.18 -18.20
CA GLU A 1194 36.74 36.65 -17.01
C GLU A 1194 38.21 36.19 -17.00
N TYR A 1195 38.49 34.91 -17.29
CA TYR A 1195 39.84 34.37 -17.36
C TYR A 1195 40.69 35.08 -18.43
N CYS A 1196 40.19 35.19 -19.67
CA CYS A 1196 40.91 35.86 -20.75
C CYS A 1196 41.11 37.36 -20.48
N ASN A 1197 40.11 38.04 -19.90
CA ASN A 1197 40.25 39.45 -19.50
C ASN A 1197 41.28 39.62 -18.38
N GLY A 1198 41.37 38.67 -17.44
CA GLY A 1198 42.40 38.62 -16.40
C GLY A 1198 43.82 38.51 -16.97
N LEU A 1199 44.05 37.51 -17.84
CA LEU A 1199 45.32 37.36 -18.57
C LEU A 1199 45.66 38.63 -19.37
N MET A 1200 44.72 39.17 -20.16
CA MET A 1200 44.93 40.39 -20.94
C MET A 1200 45.25 41.61 -20.06
N THR A 1201 44.75 41.67 -18.82
CA THR A 1201 45.07 42.72 -17.85
C THR A 1201 46.46 42.54 -17.24
N ALA A 1202 46.86 41.30 -16.93
CA ALA A 1202 48.18 40.94 -16.39
C ALA A 1202 49.31 41.01 -17.44
N LEU A 1203 48.99 40.88 -18.72
CA LEU A 1203 49.90 41.08 -19.86
C LEU A 1203 50.11 42.57 -20.21
N GLY A 1204 49.25 43.45 -19.69
CA GLY A 1204 49.40 44.91 -19.77
C GLY A 1204 49.97 45.53 -18.49
N GLU A 1205 49.80 46.84 -18.30
CA GLU A 1205 50.23 47.58 -17.11
C GLU A 1205 49.25 47.48 -15.91
N GLY A 1206 48.31 46.52 -15.94
CA GLY A 1206 47.08 46.58 -15.14
C GLY A 1206 47.22 46.28 -13.64
N ILE A 1207 48.22 45.48 -13.22
CA ILE A 1207 48.39 45.03 -11.83
C ILE A 1207 49.89 44.91 -11.49
N PRO A 1208 50.38 45.43 -10.34
CA PRO A 1208 51.74 45.19 -9.88
C PRO A 1208 52.00 43.71 -9.54
N ILE A 1209 53.07 43.13 -10.09
CA ILE A 1209 53.45 41.73 -9.89
C ILE A 1209 53.63 41.40 -8.39
N ASP A 1210 54.19 42.33 -7.62
CA ASP A 1210 54.44 42.15 -6.18
C ASP A 1210 53.14 42.05 -5.37
N GLN A 1211 52.05 42.68 -5.84
CA GLN A 1211 50.73 42.56 -5.22
C GLN A 1211 50.13 41.16 -5.45
N LEU A 1212 50.26 40.60 -6.66
CA LEU A 1212 49.82 39.24 -6.95
C LEU A 1212 50.62 38.20 -6.15
N LYS A 1213 51.95 38.36 -6.08
CA LYS A 1213 52.83 37.47 -5.30
C LYS A 1213 52.57 37.53 -3.80
N GLU A 1214 52.27 38.70 -3.25
CA GLU A 1214 51.90 38.83 -1.84
C GLU A 1214 50.52 38.21 -1.55
N ILE A 1215 49.57 38.26 -2.50
CA ILE A 1215 48.29 37.53 -2.39
C ILE A 1215 48.51 36.01 -2.44
N GLU A 1216 49.32 35.49 -3.38
CA GLU A 1216 49.64 34.06 -3.45
C GLU A 1216 50.32 33.58 -2.16
N LYS A 1217 51.28 34.37 -1.65
CA LYS A 1217 51.95 34.12 -0.38
C LYS A 1217 50.99 34.14 0.81
N GLN A 1218 49.99 35.01 0.82
CA GLN A 1218 48.95 35.04 1.87
C GLN A 1218 48.02 33.82 1.78
N MET A 1219 47.59 33.41 0.59
CA MET A 1219 46.84 32.16 0.39
C MET A 1219 47.63 30.93 0.86
N ASN A 1220 48.90 30.82 0.42
CA ASN A 1220 49.78 29.71 0.81
C ASN A 1220 50.11 29.72 2.31
N SER A 1221 50.13 30.87 2.98
CA SER A 1221 50.39 30.98 4.44
C SER A 1221 49.29 30.42 5.35
N PHE A 1222 48.13 30.07 4.78
CA PHE A 1222 47.00 29.42 5.44
C PHE A 1222 46.93 27.91 5.10
N SER A 1223 48.08 27.25 4.94
CA SER A 1223 48.21 25.81 4.63
C SER A 1223 48.73 25.03 5.83
#